data_AF-B2ITA2-F1
#
_entry.id   AF-B2ITA2-F1
#
_cell.length_a   1.000
_cell.length_b   1.000
_cell.length_c   1.000
_cell.angle_alpha   90.00
_cell.angle_beta   90.00
_cell.angle_gamma   90.00
#
_symmetry.space_group_name_H-M   'P 1'
#
loop_
_entity.id
_entity.type
_entity.pdbx_description
1 polymer ?
#
loop_
_entity_poly.entity_id
_entity_poly.type
_entity_poly.pdbx_seq_one_letter_code
_entity_poly.pdbx_strand_id
1 'polypeptide(L)'
;MALIAQYAGVGETCPLFDVGATNGGSLTAGTIYFSFQLQNRAGFNKPSVSGAIAYSTNQKIIITIPEMPDGWDVHYFVVSAGVTNDPSTHVQIARVAAFQYGIGIEPQSVKTLLPAVLELTRSIHTALAPSVTSVGSLPSGADRLDGQVRFITALSIFVEYRANSNLPLSPDVIAADIGQWVRVGGPSTYVSDTRAGVGSDRPINSINPITTIPTPPYPGETLSKYLPAWEAKYWIYNDSPNAIPAGTEFGIELEYNNKRSPDLLSGLFMVKFIGFVKADGSIRTQDGDGRDFPNCGADFPWTPKLTTPFITIDDLQPTEAIALAVKPFFAAAEFTVKDIIGVFPATRVQSGDYNPVGLLLSYTQTVGGVIIDVGDRYRVVPNFGLSYDVLRGIPLIGSYNPPEKPRRTFGNLQPNLAGQKVVINGNGDVFTESPSYTRTSSEGIRAIVSTLAGESSPGGWSGYVAITAGATLILSYPCTVNGVGMIRANYPDVIADDISKNKGLFNPFSVNIYLQRQDTLEIRRFSGFGVVAASSQQFTISNWAAGVVSDLLFADDDFSLFAPLTGAIAPAITGNFPSTSYRVSYSFVYDGNQITSISHASPPCVYEFEGELEPGTIEVNPAITILDEGEPPTVINAGTITHAYLTFAFPPATGGGVNFERILIDSSGNIVVSSDGNIIYI
;
A
#
# COMPACT_ATOMS: atom_id res chain seq x y z
N MET A 1 0.80 15.52 1.26
CA MET A 1 1.86 14.99 2.13
C MET A 1 2.50 13.85 1.36
N ALA A 2 3.67 14.05 0.74
CA ALA A 2 4.28 13.05 -0.14
C ALA A 2 5.51 12.47 0.56
N LEU A 3 5.35 11.31 1.17
CA LEU A 3 6.47 10.47 1.56
C LEU A 3 6.84 9.58 0.38
N ILE A 4 8.13 9.51 0.06
CA ILE A 4 8.62 8.75 -1.09
C ILE A 4 9.45 7.58 -0.58
N ALA A 5 8.99 6.36 -0.86
CA ALA A 5 9.76 5.15 -0.62
C ALA A 5 10.79 4.94 -1.74
N GLN A 6 12.06 4.78 -1.36
CA GLN A 6 13.18 4.55 -2.28
C GLN A 6 14.18 3.56 -1.65
N TYR A 7 15.06 2.99 -2.47
CA TYR A 7 16.27 2.36 -1.92
C TYR A 7 17.09 3.40 -1.17
N ALA A 8 17.87 2.96 -0.18
CA ALA A 8 18.74 3.86 0.53
C ALA A 8 19.63 4.65 -0.45
N GLY A 9 19.63 5.96 -0.27
CA GLY A 9 20.25 6.88 -1.19
C GLY A 9 21.77 6.91 -1.07
N VAL A 10 22.34 7.72 -1.94
CA VAL A 10 23.69 8.27 -1.84
C VAL A 10 23.56 9.78 -1.99
N GLY A 11 24.52 10.56 -1.52
CA GLY A 11 24.42 12.03 -1.61
C GLY A 11 24.19 12.49 -3.05
N GLU A 12 23.41 13.56 -3.24
CA GLU A 12 22.96 14.06 -4.55
C GLU A 12 24.13 14.26 -5.52
N THR A 13 25.26 14.76 -5.02
CA THR A 13 26.52 14.91 -5.76
C THR A 13 27.62 14.14 -5.07
N CYS A 14 28.43 13.41 -5.84
CA CYS A 14 29.56 12.66 -5.31
C CYS A 14 30.62 13.58 -4.70
N PRO A 15 31.14 13.28 -3.50
CA PRO A 15 32.29 13.99 -2.96
C PRO A 15 33.52 13.78 -3.86
N LEU A 16 34.47 14.73 -3.80
CA LEU A 16 35.73 14.58 -4.50
C LEU A 16 36.58 13.47 -3.89
N PHE A 17 37.28 12.72 -4.75
CA PHE A 17 38.33 11.79 -4.31
C PHE A 17 39.68 12.48 -4.45
N ASP A 18 40.63 12.10 -3.60
CA ASP A 18 41.99 12.59 -3.71
C ASP A 18 42.70 11.90 -4.86
N VAL A 19 43.26 12.69 -5.79
CA VAL A 19 44.00 12.17 -6.93
C VAL A 19 45.39 12.79 -7.01
N GLY A 20 46.41 11.95 -7.20
CA GLY A 20 47.78 12.40 -7.35
C GLY A 20 48.58 11.57 -8.35
N ALA A 21 49.57 12.18 -8.99
CA ALA A 21 50.55 11.48 -9.82
C ALA A 21 51.83 11.22 -9.01
N THR A 22 52.34 9.99 -9.06
CA THR A 22 53.59 9.60 -8.40
C THR A 22 54.44 8.68 -9.30
N ASN A 23 55.71 8.50 -8.99
CA ASN A 23 56.60 7.63 -9.75
C ASN A 23 56.24 6.15 -9.60
N GLY A 24 56.65 5.32 -10.56
CA GLY A 24 56.55 3.85 -10.49
C GLY A 24 55.46 3.22 -11.37
N GLY A 25 55.06 3.90 -12.45
CA GLY A 25 54.17 3.37 -13.48
C GLY A 25 54.81 3.35 -14.86
N SER A 26 53.98 3.15 -15.88
CA SER A 26 54.32 3.18 -17.31
C SER A 26 53.35 4.06 -18.10
N LEU A 27 52.82 5.11 -17.45
CA LEU A 27 52.02 6.11 -18.14
C LEU A 27 52.89 6.93 -19.10
N THR A 28 52.29 7.28 -20.24
CA THR A 28 52.83 8.27 -21.18
C THR A 28 52.41 9.66 -20.73
N ALA A 29 53.33 10.63 -20.64
CA ALA A 29 53.02 11.98 -20.12
C ALA A 29 51.75 12.60 -20.72
N GLY A 30 50.96 13.28 -19.88
CA GLY A 30 49.69 13.87 -20.29
C GLY A 30 48.98 14.64 -19.19
N THR A 31 47.75 15.05 -19.48
CA THR A 31 46.82 15.62 -18.51
C THR A 31 45.44 15.03 -18.77
N ILE A 32 44.77 14.61 -17.70
CA ILE A 32 43.44 14.01 -17.76
C ILE A 32 42.55 14.61 -16.66
N TYR A 33 41.26 14.76 -16.94
CA TYR A 33 40.29 15.24 -15.98
C TYR A 33 39.53 14.05 -15.39
N PHE A 34 39.33 14.03 -14.07
CA PHE A 34 38.58 12.99 -13.38
C PHE A 34 37.28 13.52 -12.80
N SER A 35 36.21 12.72 -12.90
CA SER A 35 34.96 12.90 -12.16
C SER A 35 34.56 11.58 -11.52
N PHE A 36 33.86 11.67 -10.38
CA PHE A 36 33.49 10.50 -9.58
C PHE A 36 31.98 10.41 -9.42
N GLN A 37 31.44 9.19 -9.40
CA GLN A 37 30.04 8.94 -9.07
C GLN A 37 29.94 7.80 -8.05
N LEU A 38 28.91 7.83 -7.22
CA LEU A 38 28.49 6.74 -6.37
C LEU A 38 27.32 6.03 -7.03
N GLN A 39 27.31 4.70 -6.96
CA GLN A 39 26.19 3.89 -7.38
C GLN A 39 25.55 3.22 -6.18
N ASN A 40 24.25 3.42 -5.97
CA ASN A 40 23.43 2.63 -5.05
C ASN A 40 22.64 1.56 -5.82
N ARG A 41 21.69 0.91 -5.16
CA ARG A 41 20.84 -0.12 -5.80
C ARG A 41 20.00 0.41 -6.96
N ALA A 42 19.58 1.67 -6.91
CA ALA A 42 18.71 2.29 -7.89
C ALA A 42 19.47 2.82 -9.11
N GLY A 43 20.65 3.39 -8.90
CA GLY A 43 21.37 4.11 -9.95
C GLY A 43 22.54 4.94 -9.42
N PHE A 44 22.88 5.99 -10.15
CA PHE A 44 24.04 6.85 -9.90
C PHE A 44 23.62 8.23 -9.38
N ASN A 45 24.47 8.82 -8.53
CA ASN A 45 24.34 10.23 -8.20
C ASN A 45 24.95 11.16 -9.27
N LYS A 46 24.86 12.48 -9.06
CA LYS A 46 25.53 13.45 -9.92
C LYS A 46 27.06 13.34 -9.77
N PRO A 47 27.82 13.50 -10.86
CA PRO A 47 29.27 13.43 -10.79
C PRO A 47 29.86 14.55 -9.95
N SER A 48 30.99 14.28 -9.30
CA SER A 48 31.79 15.30 -8.65
C SER A 48 32.25 16.37 -9.67
N VAL A 49 32.64 17.55 -9.19
CA VAL A 49 33.36 18.51 -10.02
C VAL A 49 34.64 17.88 -10.59
N SER A 50 35.00 18.22 -11.83
CA SER A 50 36.13 17.58 -12.50
C SER A 50 37.47 18.20 -12.10
N GLY A 51 38.44 17.36 -11.72
CA GLY A 51 39.80 17.78 -11.38
C GLY A 51 40.83 17.37 -12.44
N ALA A 52 41.70 18.30 -12.85
CA ALA A 52 42.77 18.04 -13.80
C ALA A 52 44.02 17.45 -13.12
N ILE A 53 44.56 16.38 -13.68
CA ILE A 53 45.77 15.72 -13.16
C ILE A 53 46.80 15.64 -14.27
N ALA A 54 47.89 16.39 -14.11
CA ALA A 54 49.06 16.31 -14.96
C ALA A 54 49.99 15.20 -14.46
N TYR A 55 50.52 14.41 -15.39
CA TYR A 55 51.44 13.31 -15.09
C TYR A 55 52.53 13.22 -16.15
N SER A 56 53.71 12.80 -15.72
CA SER A 56 54.90 12.62 -16.55
C SER A 56 55.09 11.16 -16.95
N THR A 57 55.99 10.92 -17.91
CA THR A 57 56.38 9.57 -18.32
C THR A 57 56.91 8.77 -17.11
N ASN A 58 56.56 7.49 -17.02
CA ASN A 58 56.92 6.57 -15.92
C ASN A 58 56.24 6.86 -14.56
N GLN A 59 55.24 7.75 -14.55
CA GLN A 59 54.37 7.92 -13.38
C GLN A 59 53.19 6.94 -13.40
N LYS A 60 52.52 6.84 -12.26
CA LYS A 60 51.20 6.25 -12.06
C LYS A 60 50.29 7.32 -11.43
N ILE A 61 48.99 7.18 -11.63
CA ILE A 61 47.99 8.00 -10.94
C ILE A 61 47.41 7.16 -9.79
N ILE A 62 47.34 7.75 -8.60
CA ILE A 62 46.73 7.18 -7.40
C ILE A 62 45.43 7.93 -7.16
N ILE A 63 44.34 7.19 -7.01
CA ILE A 63 43.02 7.70 -6.63
C ILE A 63 42.68 7.09 -5.27
N THR A 64 42.49 7.93 -4.26
CA THR A 64 42.11 7.53 -2.90
C THR A 64 40.62 7.77 -2.71
N ILE A 65 39.88 6.68 -2.55
CA ILE A 65 38.45 6.69 -2.26
C ILE A 65 38.27 6.96 -0.78
N PRO A 66 37.55 8.02 -0.38
CA PRO A 66 37.38 8.38 1.02
C PRO A 66 36.41 7.46 1.75
N GLU A 67 36.36 7.57 3.07
CA GLU A 67 35.29 6.97 3.88
C GLU A 67 33.93 7.55 3.48
N MET A 68 32.88 6.72 3.60
CA MET A 68 31.51 7.11 3.27
C MET A 68 30.65 7.16 4.54
N PRO A 69 29.69 8.11 4.63
CA PRO A 69 28.72 8.15 5.71
C PRO A 69 27.92 6.84 5.84
N ASP A 70 27.64 6.42 7.07
CA ASP A 70 26.93 5.16 7.36
C ASP A 70 25.48 5.13 6.87
N GLY A 71 24.87 6.29 6.68
CA GLY A 71 23.52 6.42 6.14
C GLY A 71 23.41 6.00 4.68
N TRP A 72 24.48 6.16 3.90
CA TRP A 72 24.50 5.85 2.47
C TRP A 72 24.62 4.34 2.19
N ASP A 73 23.97 3.88 1.11
CA ASP A 73 24.06 2.50 0.62
C ASP A 73 24.85 2.44 -0.70
N VAL A 74 26.15 2.72 -0.60
CA VAL A 74 27.05 2.68 -1.75
C VAL A 74 27.38 1.23 -2.11
N HIS A 75 27.22 0.87 -3.38
CA HIS A 75 27.63 -0.42 -3.93
C HIS A 75 28.89 -0.32 -4.80
N TYR A 76 29.04 0.77 -5.56
CA TYR A 76 30.22 1.01 -6.38
C TYR A 76 30.64 2.49 -6.36
N PHE A 77 31.96 2.69 -6.38
CA PHE A 77 32.62 3.97 -6.64
C PHE A 77 33.05 3.98 -8.10
N VAL A 78 32.45 4.83 -8.92
CA VAL A 78 32.74 4.93 -10.35
C VAL A 78 33.77 6.03 -10.59
N VAL A 79 34.81 5.69 -11.35
CA VAL A 79 35.85 6.62 -11.77
C VAL A 79 35.70 6.86 -13.27
N SER A 80 35.39 8.09 -13.61
CA SER A 80 35.23 8.56 -14.98
C SER A 80 36.28 9.60 -15.32
N ALA A 81 36.69 9.65 -16.59
CA ALA A 81 37.73 10.55 -17.03
C ALA A 81 37.47 11.17 -18.41
N GLY A 82 38.08 12.32 -18.68
CA GLY A 82 37.92 13.08 -19.91
C GLY A 82 39.12 13.96 -20.26
N VAL A 83 39.05 14.59 -21.44
CA VAL A 83 40.04 15.57 -21.92
C VAL A 83 39.66 17.03 -21.61
N THR A 84 38.43 17.24 -21.13
CA THR A 84 37.91 18.54 -20.69
C THR A 84 37.44 18.43 -19.25
N ASN A 85 37.12 19.55 -18.62
CA ASN A 85 36.53 19.59 -17.28
C ASN A 85 35.01 19.34 -17.26
N ASP A 86 34.39 18.96 -18.38
CA ASP A 86 32.95 18.70 -18.48
C ASP A 86 32.64 17.21 -18.19
N PRO A 87 32.06 16.90 -17.01
CA PRO A 87 31.75 15.52 -16.62
C PRO A 87 30.77 14.81 -17.57
N SER A 88 29.95 15.55 -18.34
CA SER A 88 28.99 14.95 -19.28
C SER A 88 29.66 14.25 -20.45
N THR A 89 30.92 14.60 -20.72
CA THR A 89 31.75 13.99 -21.79
C THR A 89 32.68 12.90 -21.27
N HIS A 90 32.73 12.67 -19.96
CA HIS A 90 33.63 11.70 -19.36
C HIS A 90 33.18 10.26 -19.62
N VAL A 91 34.17 9.38 -19.64
CA VAL A 91 34.03 7.93 -19.85
C VAL A 91 34.41 7.20 -18.58
N GLN A 92 33.64 6.18 -18.20
CA GLN A 92 34.00 5.27 -17.13
C GLN A 92 35.29 4.49 -17.50
N ILE A 93 36.34 4.68 -16.71
CA ILE A 93 37.63 4.01 -16.89
C ILE A 93 37.87 2.92 -15.85
N ALA A 94 37.24 3.03 -14.68
CA ALA A 94 37.32 2.07 -13.60
C ALA A 94 36.14 2.19 -12.65
N ARG A 95 35.97 1.18 -11.80
CA ARG A 95 35.11 1.22 -10.62
C ARG A 95 35.78 0.47 -9.47
N VAL A 96 35.35 0.76 -8.25
CA VAL A 96 35.76 0.02 -7.05
C VAL A 96 34.50 -0.43 -6.31
N ALA A 97 34.45 -1.71 -5.96
CA ALA A 97 33.32 -2.26 -5.22
C ALA A 97 33.34 -1.80 -3.76
N ALA A 98 32.18 -1.38 -3.24
CA ALA A 98 32.01 -1.03 -1.84
C ALA A 98 31.88 -2.26 -0.92
N PHE A 99 31.75 -3.46 -1.52
CA PHE A 99 31.73 -4.74 -0.83
C PHE A 99 32.79 -5.66 -1.39
N GLN A 100 33.41 -6.44 -0.49
CA GLN A 100 34.38 -7.46 -0.86
C GLN A 100 33.70 -8.60 -1.62
N TYR A 101 34.44 -9.24 -2.52
CA TYR A 101 34.01 -10.41 -3.29
C TYR A 101 35.15 -11.41 -3.40
N GLY A 102 34.84 -12.71 -3.48
CA GLY A 102 35.85 -13.75 -3.57
C GLY A 102 35.33 -15.12 -3.11
N ILE A 103 36.20 -16.13 -3.19
CA ILE A 103 35.89 -17.48 -2.70
C ILE A 103 35.67 -17.41 -1.18
N GLY A 104 34.51 -17.88 -0.72
CA GLY A 104 34.15 -17.91 0.70
C GLY A 104 33.63 -16.59 1.27
N ILE A 105 33.44 -15.56 0.43
CA ILE A 105 32.80 -14.29 0.83
C ILE A 105 31.40 -14.24 0.24
N GLU A 106 30.39 -14.14 1.11
CA GLU A 106 29.01 -13.97 0.68
C GLU A 106 28.82 -12.58 0.01
N PRO A 107 28.13 -12.47 -1.14
CA PRO A 107 27.93 -11.19 -1.81
C PRO A 107 27.27 -10.15 -0.88
N GLN A 108 27.77 -8.91 -0.92
CA GLN A 108 27.24 -7.77 -0.14
C GLN A 108 27.28 -7.96 1.39
N SER A 109 28.03 -8.95 1.92
CA SER A 109 28.10 -9.23 3.36
C SER A 109 29.20 -8.46 4.10
N VAL A 110 30.31 -8.13 3.42
CA VAL A 110 31.49 -7.49 4.01
C VAL A 110 31.81 -6.22 3.23
N LYS A 111 31.77 -5.05 3.89
CA LYS A 111 32.17 -3.77 3.29
C LYS A 111 33.67 -3.76 2.97
N THR A 112 34.04 -3.12 1.87
CA THR A 112 35.43 -2.79 1.56
C THR A 112 35.96 -1.82 2.61
N LEU A 113 37.17 -2.04 3.11
CA LEU A 113 37.82 -1.12 4.04
C LEU A 113 38.17 0.18 3.28
N LEU A 114 37.67 1.30 3.79
CA LEU A 114 37.97 2.64 3.28
C LEU A 114 38.87 3.38 4.29
N PRO A 115 39.74 4.31 3.85
CA PRO A 115 39.96 4.70 2.47
C PRO A 115 40.65 3.61 1.63
N ALA A 116 40.22 3.46 0.38
CA ALA A 116 40.77 2.48 -0.56
C ALA A 116 41.55 3.17 -1.68
N VAL A 117 42.58 2.49 -2.22
CA VAL A 117 43.45 3.06 -3.26
C VAL A 117 43.27 2.32 -4.58
N LEU A 118 43.00 3.07 -5.65
CA LEU A 118 43.04 2.62 -7.03
C LEU A 118 44.29 3.18 -7.73
N GLU A 119 45.06 2.32 -8.39
CA GLU A 119 46.26 2.73 -9.13
C GLU A 119 46.09 2.58 -10.65
N LEU A 120 46.26 3.70 -11.37
CA LEU A 120 46.33 3.71 -12.82
C LEU A 120 47.81 3.70 -13.24
N THR A 121 48.37 2.51 -13.38
CA THR A 121 49.81 2.32 -13.64
C THR A 121 50.17 2.27 -15.13
N ARG A 122 49.22 2.05 -16.04
CA ARG A 122 49.48 1.82 -17.47
C ARG A 122 48.63 2.74 -18.34
N SER A 123 49.13 3.10 -19.52
CA SER A 123 48.41 4.01 -20.44
C SER A 123 47.04 3.46 -20.86
N ILE A 124 46.85 2.14 -20.85
CA ILE A 124 45.56 1.50 -21.13
C ILE A 124 44.51 1.73 -20.02
N HIS A 125 44.93 2.07 -18.80
CA HIS A 125 44.05 2.40 -17.67
C HIS A 125 43.44 3.81 -17.80
N THR A 126 44.12 4.72 -18.49
CA THR A 126 43.67 6.11 -18.72
C THR A 126 43.10 6.33 -20.11
N ALA A 127 43.03 5.27 -20.93
CA ALA A 127 42.47 5.33 -22.28
C ALA A 127 40.96 5.59 -22.24
N LEU A 128 40.52 6.66 -22.89
CA LEU A 128 39.13 7.11 -22.95
C LEU A 128 38.38 6.39 -24.08
N ALA A 129 37.41 5.53 -23.71
CA ALA A 129 36.58 4.71 -24.61
C ALA A 129 37.33 4.05 -25.79
N PRO A 130 38.47 3.36 -25.57
CA PRO A 130 39.20 2.77 -26.68
C PRO A 130 38.41 1.63 -27.32
N SER A 131 38.36 1.64 -28.65
CA SER A 131 37.80 0.56 -29.44
C SER A 131 38.80 -0.60 -29.57
N VAL A 132 38.31 -1.82 -29.44
CA VAL A 132 39.04 -3.04 -29.79
C VAL A 132 38.42 -3.66 -31.04
N THR A 133 39.21 -4.38 -31.81
CA THR A 133 38.75 -4.97 -33.08
C THR A 133 37.84 -6.17 -32.87
N SER A 134 38.15 -7.04 -31.89
CA SER A 134 37.39 -8.25 -31.60
C SER A 134 37.47 -8.61 -30.11
N VAL A 135 36.72 -9.63 -29.70
CA VAL A 135 36.70 -10.15 -28.32
C VAL A 135 38.10 -10.54 -27.83
N GLY A 136 38.92 -11.15 -28.69
CA GLY A 136 40.29 -11.57 -28.34
C GLY A 136 41.26 -10.40 -28.11
N SER A 137 40.86 -9.16 -28.46
CA SER A 137 41.65 -7.94 -28.26
C SER A 137 41.27 -7.19 -26.98
N LEU A 138 40.36 -7.73 -26.16
CA LEU A 138 40.02 -7.14 -24.87
C LEU A 138 41.22 -7.21 -23.90
N PRO A 139 41.43 -6.21 -23.03
CA PRO A 139 42.48 -6.22 -22.01
C PRO A 139 42.42 -7.48 -21.12
N SER A 140 43.60 -7.98 -20.72
CA SER A 140 43.74 -9.15 -19.84
C SER A 140 44.84 -8.93 -18.80
N GLY A 141 44.84 -9.76 -17.75
CA GLY A 141 45.81 -9.67 -16.66
C GLY A 141 45.91 -8.26 -16.07
N ALA A 142 47.14 -7.74 -15.97
CA ALA A 142 47.42 -6.45 -15.34
C ALA A 142 47.10 -5.21 -16.21
N ASP A 143 46.63 -5.39 -17.46
CA ASP A 143 46.14 -4.29 -18.31
C ASP A 143 44.63 -4.00 -18.11
N ARG A 144 43.98 -4.81 -17.28
CA ARG A 144 42.54 -4.77 -17.05
C ARG A 144 42.24 -4.25 -15.65
N LEU A 145 41.31 -3.31 -15.57
CA LEU A 145 40.77 -2.77 -14.31
C LEU A 145 39.26 -3.00 -14.24
N ASP A 146 38.75 -3.32 -13.05
CA ASP A 146 37.31 -3.42 -12.83
C ASP A 146 36.60 -2.13 -13.24
N GLY A 147 35.46 -2.24 -13.90
CA GLY A 147 34.69 -1.12 -14.45
C GLY A 147 35.23 -0.53 -15.76
N GLN A 148 36.33 -1.04 -16.31
CA GLN A 148 36.87 -0.53 -17.57
C GLN A 148 35.92 -0.82 -18.75
N VAL A 149 35.62 0.20 -19.56
CA VAL A 149 34.73 0.06 -20.74
C VAL A 149 35.50 -0.02 -22.05
N ARG A 150 35.05 -0.89 -22.97
CA ARG A 150 35.58 -1.05 -24.34
C ARG A 150 34.47 -1.13 -25.36
N PHE A 151 34.68 -0.54 -26.54
CA PHE A 151 33.83 -0.76 -27.70
C PHE A 151 34.41 -1.88 -28.56
N ILE A 152 33.64 -2.94 -28.83
CA ILE A 152 34.07 -4.03 -29.71
C ILE A 152 33.56 -3.76 -31.11
N THR A 153 34.44 -3.33 -32.00
CA THR A 153 34.07 -2.87 -33.35
C THR A 153 33.38 -3.97 -34.16
N ALA A 154 33.90 -5.20 -34.14
CA ALA A 154 33.32 -6.33 -34.87
C ALA A 154 31.89 -6.70 -34.41
N LEU A 155 31.50 -6.32 -33.19
CA LEU A 155 30.19 -6.62 -32.62
C LEU A 155 29.31 -5.37 -32.48
N SER A 156 29.87 -4.17 -32.65
CA SER A 156 29.19 -2.89 -32.44
C SER A 156 28.53 -2.76 -31.05
N ILE A 157 29.23 -3.21 -30.00
CA ILE A 157 28.75 -3.15 -28.61
C ILE A 157 29.77 -2.52 -27.68
N PHE A 158 29.29 -1.87 -26.62
CA PHE A 158 30.11 -1.52 -25.45
C PHE A 158 30.05 -2.64 -24.42
N VAL A 159 31.20 -2.94 -23.82
CA VAL A 159 31.32 -3.90 -22.71
C VAL A 159 32.09 -3.27 -21.55
N GLU A 160 31.63 -3.50 -20.34
CA GLU A 160 32.27 -3.13 -19.08
C GLU A 160 32.89 -4.39 -18.48
N TYR A 161 34.16 -4.34 -18.08
CA TYR A 161 34.75 -5.42 -17.31
C TYR A 161 34.23 -5.42 -15.87
N ARG A 162 33.79 -6.59 -15.40
CA ARG A 162 33.26 -6.82 -14.06
C ARG A 162 34.02 -7.96 -13.38
N ALA A 163 34.95 -7.60 -12.50
CA ALA A 163 35.81 -8.55 -11.79
C ALA A 163 35.01 -9.49 -10.87
N ASN A 164 33.85 -9.05 -10.39
CA ASN A 164 32.94 -9.80 -9.51
C ASN A 164 31.78 -10.51 -10.24
N SER A 165 31.71 -10.44 -11.57
CA SER A 165 30.58 -10.99 -12.32
C SER A 165 30.64 -12.52 -12.42
N ASN A 166 29.51 -13.16 -12.15
CA ASN A 166 29.27 -14.60 -12.29
C ASN A 166 28.05 -14.90 -13.20
N LEU A 167 27.65 -13.93 -14.03
CA LEU A 167 26.52 -14.06 -14.93
C LEU A 167 26.72 -15.23 -15.91
N PRO A 168 25.65 -15.94 -16.31
CA PRO A 168 25.77 -16.95 -17.36
C PRO A 168 26.34 -16.35 -18.65
N LEU A 169 27.30 -17.07 -19.27
CA LEU A 169 27.87 -16.63 -20.55
C LEU A 169 26.78 -16.52 -21.62
N SER A 170 26.83 -15.44 -22.40
CA SER A 170 25.86 -15.11 -23.43
C SER A 170 26.49 -14.15 -24.45
N PRO A 171 25.81 -13.79 -25.55
CA PRO A 171 26.29 -12.72 -26.44
C PRO A 171 26.53 -11.38 -25.73
N ASP A 172 25.89 -11.15 -24.59
CA ASP A 172 26.03 -9.95 -23.78
C ASP A 172 27.01 -10.13 -22.58
N VAL A 173 27.55 -11.35 -22.38
CA VAL A 173 28.46 -11.70 -21.27
C VAL A 173 29.61 -12.55 -21.80
N ILE A 174 30.78 -11.93 -21.90
CA ILE A 174 32.00 -12.50 -22.48
C ILE A 174 32.95 -12.91 -21.34
N ALA A 175 33.52 -14.11 -21.42
CA ALA A 175 34.45 -14.63 -20.41
C ALA A 175 35.77 -13.83 -20.35
N ALA A 176 36.37 -13.79 -19.17
CA ALA A 176 37.72 -13.28 -18.91
C ALA A 176 38.49 -14.26 -18.00
N ASP A 177 39.81 -14.09 -17.85
CA ASP A 177 40.62 -14.92 -16.93
C ASP A 177 40.19 -14.78 -15.45
N ILE A 178 39.62 -13.63 -15.09
CA ILE A 178 38.95 -13.39 -13.80
C ILE A 178 37.69 -12.58 -14.14
N GLY A 179 36.53 -12.89 -13.56
CA GLY A 179 35.29 -12.15 -13.82
C GLY A 179 34.84 -12.23 -15.28
N GLN A 180 34.11 -11.22 -15.76
CA GLN A 180 33.49 -11.23 -17.10
C GLN A 180 33.38 -9.81 -17.69
N TRP A 181 33.32 -9.71 -19.01
CA TRP A 181 32.95 -8.49 -19.73
C TRP A 181 31.45 -8.50 -20.00
N VAL A 182 30.72 -7.49 -19.54
CA VAL A 182 29.26 -7.42 -19.61
C VAL A 182 28.84 -6.25 -20.48
N ARG A 183 27.87 -6.47 -21.37
CA ARG A 183 27.36 -5.43 -22.26
C ARG A 183 26.75 -4.27 -21.48
N VAL A 184 27.04 -3.06 -21.95
CA VAL A 184 26.49 -1.81 -21.43
C VAL A 184 25.97 -0.94 -22.58
N GLY A 185 25.07 0.01 -22.28
CA GLY A 185 24.47 0.88 -23.29
C GLY A 185 25.42 1.94 -23.85
N GLY A 186 26.48 2.28 -23.12
CA GLY A 186 27.46 3.27 -23.53
C GLY A 186 28.61 3.38 -22.52
N PRO A 187 29.61 4.23 -22.81
CA PRO A 187 30.80 4.38 -21.98
C PRO A 187 30.65 5.38 -20.83
N SER A 188 29.54 6.14 -20.78
CA SER A 188 29.30 7.17 -19.77
C SER A 188 28.25 6.72 -18.76
N THR A 189 28.48 7.07 -17.50
CA THR A 189 27.54 6.93 -16.38
C THR A 189 26.93 8.26 -15.97
N TYR A 190 27.11 9.31 -16.76
CA TYR A 190 26.69 10.67 -16.42
C TYR A 190 25.19 10.75 -16.10
N VAL A 191 24.89 11.36 -14.97
CA VAL A 191 23.52 11.68 -14.53
C VAL A 191 23.46 13.17 -14.20
N SER A 192 22.49 13.86 -14.81
CA SER A 192 22.19 15.26 -14.53
C SER A 192 21.12 15.46 -13.45
N ASP A 193 20.32 14.43 -13.17
CA ASP A 193 19.22 14.43 -12.21
C ASP A 193 19.11 13.05 -11.52
N THR A 194 19.28 13.02 -10.20
CA THR A 194 19.24 11.78 -9.41
C THR A 194 17.84 11.18 -9.30
N ARG A 195 16.78 11.94 -9.62
CA ARG A 195 15.38 11.50 -9.55
C ARG A 195 14.85 10.94 -10.88
N ALA A 196 15.65 10.97 -11.96
CA ALA A 196 15.24 10.56 -13.30
C ALA A 196 16.22 9.54 -13.92
N GLY A 197 15.81 8.90 -15.04
CA GLY A 197 16.69 8.04 -15.83
C GLY A 197 17.34 6.91 -15.03
N VAL A 198 18.68 6.94 -14.92
CA VAL A 198 19.49 5.98 -14.13
C VAL A 198 19.99 6.60 -12.81
N GLY A 199 19.26 7.59 -12.27
CA GLY A 199 19.57 8.27 -11.02
C GLY A 199 19.32 7.44 -9.76
N SER A 200 20.00 7.81 -8.65
CA SER A 200 19.99 7.10 -7.36
C SER A 200 18.76 7.33 -6.48
N ASP A 201 18.03 8.43 -6.66
CA ASP A 201 16.97 8.93 -5.75
C ASP A 201 15.59 8.70 -6.34
N ARG A 202 15.45 7.61 -7.08
CA ARG A 202 14.22 7.26 -7.79
C ARG A 202 13.26 6.54 -6.84
N PRO A 203 11.95 6.85 -6.89
CA PRO A 203 10.94 6.10 -6.16
C PRO A 203 11.00 4.61 -6.51
N ILE A 204 10.86 3.72 -5.52
CA ILE A 204 11.05 2.27 -5.69
C ILE A 204 10.17 1.67 -6.80
N ASN A 205 8.97 2.21 -7.00
CA ASN A 205 8.01 1.79 -8.03
C ASN A 205 8.36 2.26 -9.45
N SER A 206 9.32 3.17 -9.60
CA SER A 206 9.74 3.70 -10.90
C SER A 206 10.98 3.00 -11.45
N ILE A 207 11.71 2.26 -10.61
CA ILE A 207 12.99 1.68 -10.99
C ILE A 207 12.77 0.38 -11.77
N ASN A 208 13.52 0.21 -12.86
CA ASN A 208 13.49 -1.04 -13.61
C ASN A 208 14.27 -2.12 -12.83
N PRO A 209 13.61 -3.20 -12.38
CA PRO A 209 14.24 -4.25 -11.57
C PRO A 209 15.33 -5.03 -12.32
N ILE A 210 15.39 -4.93 -13.65
CA ILE A 210 16.45 -5.55 -14.47
C ILE A 210 17.75 -4.76 -14.36
N THR A 211 17.66 -3.44 -14.17
CA THR A 211 18.82 -2.54 -14.14
C THR A 211 19.29 -2.21 -12.73
N THR A 212 18.53 -2.58 -11.70
CA THR A 212 18.95 -2.42 -10.30
C THR A 212 20.08 -3.38 -9.95
N ILE A 213 20.84 -3.03 -8.92
CA ILE A 213 21.75 -3.99 -8.30
C ILE A 213 20.89 -4.95 -7.47
N PRO A 214 20.80 -6.25 -7.84
CA PRO A 214 19.93 -7.17 -7.15
C PRO A 214 20.42 -7.42 -5.72
N THR A 215 19.48 -7.71 -4.82
CA THR A 215 19.81 -8.32 -3.53
C THR A 215 20.40 -9.72 -3.75
N PRO A 216 21.38 -10.15 -2.94
CA PRO A 216 21.94 -11.49 -3.06
C PRO A 216 20.86 -12.57 -2.89
N PRO A 217 21.04 -13.75 -3.48
CA PRO A 217 20.21 -14.91 -3.17
C PRO A 217 20.26 -15.22 -1.67
N TYR A 218 19.14 -15.69 -1.13
CA TYR A 218 19.08 -16.11 0.27
C TYR A 218 19.93 -17.38 0.49
N PRO A 219 20.84 -17.43 1.49
CA PRO A 219 21.75 -18.57 1.65
C PRO A 219 21.14 -19.77 2.36
N GLY A 220 19.94 -19.63 2.93
CA GLY A 220 19.33 -20.61 3.83
C GLY A 220 18.69 -21.79 3.11
N GLU A 221 19.45 -22.53 2.30
CA GLU A 221 19.07 -23.86 1.77
C GLU A 221 18.95 -24.95 2.86
N THR A 222 19.11 -24.57 4.14
CA THR A 222 19.06 -25.44 5.30
C THR A 222 17.64 -25.62 5.85
N LEU A 223 17.42 -26.72 6.58
CA LEU A 223 16.16 -27.00 7.28
C LEU A 223 15.87 -26.04 8.46
N SER A 224 16.84 -25.22 8.85
CA SER A 224 16.70 -24.22 9.92
C SER A 224 16.72 -22.81 9.36
N LYS A 225 16.10 -21.87 10.10
CA LYS A 225 16.16 -20.44 9.76
C LYS A 225 17.59 -19.94 9.79
N TYR A 226 17.93 -19.10 8.83
CA TYR A 226 19.25 -18.53 8.68
C TYR A 226 19.12 -17.00 8.62
N LEU A 227 19.97 -16.26 9.34
CA LEU A 227 20.00 -14.81 9.25
C LEU A 227 21.20 -14.42 8.39
N PRO A 228 21.00 -13.84 7.18
CA PRO A 228 22.11 -13.49 6.31
C PRO A 228 22.90 -12.32 6.88
N ALA A 229 24.18 -12.27 6.47
CA ALA A 229 25.06 -11.19 6.85
C ALA A 229 24.73 -9.88 6.09
N TRP A 230 24.18 -9.98 4.87
CA TRP A 230 23.74 -8.81 4.09
C TRP A 230 22.37 -8.27 4.56
N GLU A 231 22.13 -7.00 4.28
CA GLU A 231 20.84 -6.33 4.50
C GLU A 231 20.47 -5.44 3.32
N ALA A 232 19.17 -5.34 3.02
CA ALA A 232 18.65 -4.40 2.04
C ALA A 232 18.19 -3.12 2.76
N LYS A 233 18.73 -1.97 2.36
CA LYS A 233 18.44 -0.69 3.00
C LYS A 233 17.47 0.15 2.16
N TYR A 234 16.58 0.84 2.85
CA TYR A 234 15.51 1.64 2.26
C TYR A 234 15.31 2.95 3.01
N TRP A 235 14.90 3.99 2.29
CA TRP A 235 14.55 5.29 2.86
C TRP A 235 13.09 5.63 2.56
N ILE A 236 12.37 6.16 3.56
CA ILE A 236 11.08 6.83 3.38
C ILE A 236 11.34 8.33 3.49
N TYR A 237 11.53 8.98 2.35
CA TYR A 237 12.02 10.36 2.25
C TYR A 237 10.88 11.37 2.41
N ASN A 238 11.09 12.38 3.27
CA ASN A 238 10.20 13.52 3.41
C ASN A 238 10.51 14.59 2.35
N ASP A 239 9.84 14.49 1.21
CA ASP A 239 9.89 15.50 0.13
C ASP A 239 8.89 16.65 0.35
N SER A 240 8.20 16.67 1.50
CA SER A 240 7.30 17.76 1.88
C SER A 240 8.09 18.95 2.41
N PRO A 241 7.65 20.20 2.17
CA PRO A 241 8.23 21.38 2.83
C PRO A 241 7.92 21.43 4.34
N ASN A 242 7.00 20.59 4.83
CA ASN A 242 6.60 20.52 6.22
C ASN A 242 7.18 19.29 6.91
N ALA A 243 7.53 19.43 8.20
CA ALA A 243 7.87 18.29 9.04
C ALA A 243 6.68 17.34 9.18
N ILE A 244 6.99 16.05 9.31
CA ILE A 244 6.01 15.02 9.64
C ILE A 244 6.06 14.83 11.16
N PRO A 245 4.92 14.96 11.85
CA PRO A 245 4.91 14.94 13.30
C PRO A 245 5.32 13.58 13.86
N ALA A 246 5.94 13.60 15.04
CA ALA A 246 6.10 12.43 15.90
C ALA A 246 4.76 11.69 16.09
N GLY A 247 4.82 10.38 16.34
CA GLY A 247 3.66 9.50 16.47
C GLY A 247 3.23 8.84 15.15
N THR A 248 3.90 9.12 14.04
CA THR A 248 3.66 8.47 12.75
C THR A 248 4.21 7.04 12.75
N GLU A 249 3.37 6.04 12.50
CA GLU A 249 3.77 4.63 12.35
C GLU A 249 4.45 4.36 11.02
N PHE A 250 5.47 3.50 11.03
CA PHE A 250 6.19 3.10 9.82
C PHE A 250 6.75 1.69 9.91
N GLY A 251 7.08 1.14 8.73
CA GLY A 251 7.74 -0.14 8.61
C GLY A 251 7.81 -0.58 7.16
N ILE A 252 7.58 -1.87 6.94
CA ILE A 252 7.52 -2.45 5.60
C ILE A 252 6.20 -3.20 5.39
N GLU A 253 5.75 -3.21 4.15
CA GLU A 253 4.77 -4.13 3.59
C GLU A 253 5.52 -5.16 2.74
N LEU A 254 5.02 -6.39 2.75
CA LEU A 254 5.58 -7.48 1.98
C LEU A 254 4.55 -8.01 0.98
N GLU A 255 5.01 -8.30 -0.22
CA GLU A 255 4.24 -9.00 -1.24
C GLU A 255 4.86 -10.36 -1.52
N TYR A 256 4.01 -11.37 -1.67
CA TYR A 256 4.39 -12.71 -2.06
C TYR A 256 3.74 -13.04 -3.41
N ASN A 257 4.55 -13.30 -4.43
CA ASN A 257 4.09 -13.59 -5.79
C ASN A 257 3.08 -12.55 -6.33
N ASN A 258 3.39 -11.26 -6.15
CA ASN A 258 2.56 -10.10 -6.51
C ASN A 258 1.21 -10.02 -5.78
N LYS A 259 1.08 -10.69 -4.62
CA LYS A 259 -0.08 -10.58 -3.75
C LYS A 259 0.34 -10.05 -2.39
N ARG A 260 -0.40 -9.07 -1.87
CA ARG A 260 -0.29 -8.61 -0.48
C ARG A 260 -0.95 -9.65 0.42
N SER A 261 -0.25 -10.76 0.69
CA SER A 261 -0.71 -11.79 1.65
C SER A 261 0.18 -11.73 2.89
N PRO A 262 -0.15 -10.88 3.87
CA PRO A 262 0.77 -10.53 4.94
C PRO A 262 1.02 -11.68 5.94
N ASP A 263 0.10 -12.64 6.07
CA ASP A 263 0.21 -13.73 7.07
C ASP A 263 1.23 -14.81 6.73
N LEU A 264 1.40 -15.15 5.45
CA LEU A 264 2.33 -16.19 5.01
C LEU A 264 3.80 -15.82 5.30
N LEU A 265 4.08 -14.53 5.43
CA LEU A 265 5.43 -13.99 5.64
C LEU A 265 5.68 -13.61 7.11
N SER A 266 4.74 -13.91 8.01
CA SER A 266 4.82 -13.57 9.42
C SER A 266 6.03 -14.22 10.10
N GLY A 267 6.92 -13.41 10.65
CA GLY A 267 8.13 -13.85 11.35
C GLY A 267 9.21 -14.40 10.43
N LEU A 268 9.10 -14.17 9.11
CA LEU A 268 10.04 -14.64 8.09
C LEU A 268 11.01 -13.55 7.63
N PHE A 269 10.88 -12.34 8.15
CA PHE A 269 11.74 -11.19 7.86
C PHE A 269 12.11 -10.49 9.16
N MET A 270 13.30 -9.90 9.21
CA MET A 270 13.74 -8.99 10.25
C MET A 270 13.79 -7.57 9.69
N VAL A 271 13.34 -6.59 10.48
CA VAL A 271 13.34 -5.18 10.13
C VAL A 271 14.03 -4.40 11.21
N LYS A 272 14.88 -3.47 10.82
CA LYS A 272 15.63 -2.59 11.71
C LYS A 272 15.40 -1.13 11.33
N PHE A 273 15.04 -0.32 12.32
CA PHE A 273 15.06 1.12 12.20
C PHE A 273 16.48 1.63 12.51
N ILE A 274 17.11 2.29 11.53
CA ILE A 274 18.48 2.79 11.64
C ILE A 274 18.52 4.18 12.27
N GLY A 275 17.47 4.97 12.08
CA GLY A 275 17.38 6.37 12.50
C GLY A 275 16.80 7.26 11.40
N PHE A 276 16.84 8.57 11.61
CA PHE A 276 16.51 9.55 10.57
C PHE A 276 17.78 9.94 9.81
N VAL A 277 17.80 9.74 8.50
CA VAL A 277 18.96 10.01 7.66
C VAL A 277 18.74 11.26 6.84
N LYS A 278 19.80 12.03 6.64
CA LYS A 278 19.81 13.21 5.76
C LYS A 278 20.47 12.87 4.42
N ALA A 279 20.29 13.74 3.43
CA ALA A 279 20.93 13.60 2.13
C ALA A 279 22.47 13.51 2.21
N ASP A 280 23.09 14.15 3.20
CA ASP A 280 24.54 14.07 3.47
C ASP A 280 24.98 12.74 4.12
N GLY A 281 24.03 11.84 4.41
CA GLY A 281 24.28 10.52 4.98
C GLY A 281 24.49 10.51 6.50
N SER A 282 24.38 11.66 7.17
CA SER A 282 24.33 11.71 8.62
C SER A 282 23.05 11.04 9.13
N ILE A 283 23.19 10.27 10.22
CA ILE A 283 22.09 9.58 10.86
C ILE A 283 21.84 10.25 12.22
N ARG A 284 20.60 10.70 12.42
CA ARG A 284 20.07 11.16 13.68
C ARG A 284 19.40 9.99 14.40
N THR A 285 19.94 9.65 15.55
CA THR A 285 19.44 8.59 16.44
C THR A 285 18.99 9.14 17.80
N GLN A 286 18.89 10.47 17.92
CA GLN A 286 18.50 11.17 19.14
C GLN A 286 17.43 12.23 18.84
N ASP A 287 16.55 12.45 19.81
CA ASP A 287 15.51 13.49 19.76
C ASP A 287 16.10 14.89 20.04
N GLY A 288 15.27 15.92 19.97
CA GLY A 288 15.66 17.30 20.28
C GLY A 288 16.14 17.53 21.72
N ASP A 289 15.83 16.61 22.65
CA ASP A 289 16.27 16.62 24.05
C ASP A 289 17.56 15.80 24.26
N GLY A 290 18.10 15.17 23.21
CA GLY A 290 19.29 14.32 23.26
C GLY A 290 19.04 12.91 23.80
N ARG A 291 17.79 12.43 23.84
CA ARG A 291 17.45 11.05 24.22
C ARG A 291 17.58 10.14 23.00
N ASP A 292 18.16 8.96 23.21
CA ASP A 292 18.29 7.96 22.17
C ASP A 292 16.94 7.46 21.68
N PHE A 293 16.88 7.18 20.39
CA PHE A 293 15.71 6.60 19.78
C PHE A 293 15.48 5.18 20.30
N PRO A 294 14.31 4.85 20.85
CA PRO A 294 14.06 3.53 21.41
C PRO A 294 14.17 2.50 20.28
N ASN A 295 14.84 1.39 20.59
CA ASN A 295 14.99 0.25 19.67
C ASN A 295 15.71 0.58 18.34
N CYS A 296 16.33 1.76 18.22
CA CYS A 296 17.13 2.14 17.06
C CYS A 296 18.35 1.23 16.95
N GLY A 297 18.58 0.66 15.76
CA GLY A 297 19.66 -0.27 15.47
C GLY A 297 19.36 -1.73 15.80
N ALA A 298 18.24 -2.05 16.46
CA ALA A 298 17.86 -3.43 16.76
C ALA A 298 17.01 -4.06 15.64
N ASP A 299 17.20 -5.36 15.41
CA ASP A 299 16.44 -6.16 14.45
C ASP A 299 15.18 -6.74 15.11
N PHE A 300 14.02 -6.50 14.50
CA PHE A 300 12.72 -7.00 14.98
C PHE A 300 12.10 -7.96 13.96
N PRO A 301 11.55 -9.11 14.39
CA PRO A 301 10.81 -9.97 13.48
C PRO A 301 9.58 -9.23 12.96
N TRP A 302 9.50 -9.09 11.65
CA TRP A 302 8.33 -8.58 10.98
C TRP A 302 7.18 -9.55 11.22
N THR A 303 6.09 -9.07 11.80
CA THR A 303 4.83 -9.81 11.79
C THR A 303 3.75 -8.87 11.30
N PRO A 304 2.74 -9.38 10.60
CA PRO A 304 1.56 -8.59 10.28
C PRO A 304 0.68 -8.36 11.51
N LYS A 305 0.96 -9.08 12.62
CA LYS A 305 0.09 -9.17 13.79
C LYS A 305 0.41 -8.17 14.91
N LEU A 306 1.62 -7.62 14.94
CA LEU A 306 2.04 -6.65 15.96
C LEU A 306 1.91 -5.23 15.41
N THR A 307 1.25 -4.37 16.19
CA THR A 307 0.86 -3.00 15.84
C THR A 307 2.01 -2.01 15.67
N THR A 308 3.25 -2.41 15.94
CA THR A 308 4.38 -1.50 15.80
C THR A 308 5.63 -2.29 15.42
N PRO A 309 6.08 -2.23 14.16
CA PRO A 309 7.51 -2.35 13.94
C PRO A 309 8.16 -1.08 14.52
N PHE A 310 7.70 0.13 14.17
CA PHE A 310 8.26 1.38 14.68
C PHE A 310 7.27 2.55 14.63
N ILE A 311 7.43 3.50 15.56
CA ILE A 311 6.73 4.80 15.59
C ILE A 311 7.81 5.89 15.56
N THR A 312 7.57 6.97 14.80
CA THR A 312 8.44 8.16 14.84
C THR A 312 8.34 8.79 16.22
N ILE A 313 9.44 8.89 16.93
CA ILE A 313 9.44 9.45 18.29
C ILE A 313 9.64 10.96 18.34
N ASP A 314 10.02 11.53 17.21
CA ASP A 314 10.32 12.94 17.02
C ASP A 314 9.91 13.32 15.59
N ASP A 315 9.79 14.62 15.33
CA ASP A 315 9.39 15.14 14.04
C ASP A 315 10.44 14.80 12.97
N LEU A 316 9.99 14.18 11.88
CA LEU A 316 10.80 13.93 10.69
C LEU A 316 10.85 15.22 9.86
N GLN A 317 12.01 15.88 9.87
CA GLN A 317 12.16 17.19 9.24
C GLN A 317 12.08 17.09 7.71
N PRO A 318 11.77 18.20 7.00
CA PRO A 318 11.97 18.27 5.56
C PRO A 318 13.39 17.84 5.20
N THR A 319 13.55 17.07 4.12
CA THR A 319 14.84 16.51 3.66
C THR A 319 15.47 15.41 4.53
N GLU A 320 14.82 15.03 5.62
CA GLU A 320 15.15 13.79 6.33
C GLU A 320 14.35 12.62 5.76
N ALA A 321 14.87 11.41 5.96
CA ALA A 321 14.18 10.17 5.65
C ALA A 321 14.24 9.21 6.82
N ILE A 322 13.22 8.35 6.93
CA ILE A 322 13.26 7.19 7.83
C ILE A 322 14.15 6.13 7.17
N ALA A 323 15.25 5.74 7.80
CA ALA A 323 16.14 4.71 7.31
C ALA A 323 15.79 3.33 7.90
N LEU A 324 15.51 2.37 7.02
CA LEU A 324 15.15 1.00 7.35
C LEU A 324 16.16 0.02 6.75
N ALA A 325 16.43 -1.08 7.44
CA ALA A 325 17.10 -2.26 6.90
C ALA A 325 16.20 -3.49 7.02
N VAL A 326 16.25 -4.37 6.02
CA VAL A 326 15.44 -5.60 5.95
C VAL A 326 16.34 -6.80 5.67
N LYS A 327 16.10 -7.89 6.40
CA LYS A 327 16.76 -9.20 6.20
C LYS A 327 15.72 -10.32 6.11
N PRO A 328 15.85 -11.28 5.17
CA PRO A 328 15.08 -12.51 5.24
C PRO A 328 15.53 -13.38 6.42
N PHE A 329 14.60 -14.14 7.01
CA PHE A 329 14.84 -15.01 8.16
C PHE A 329 13.86 -16.21 8.14
N PHE A 330 14.13 -17.17 7.25
CA PHE A 330 13.25 -18.33 7.02
C PHE A 330 14.02 -19.62 6.72
N ALA A 331 13.41 -20.78 6.89
CA ALA A 331 13.97 -22.06 6.49
C ALA A 331 13.60 -22.39 5.03
N ALA A 332 14.38 -23.25 4.37
CA ALA A 332 14.09 -23.70 3.01
C ALA A 332 12.70 -24.38 2.87
N ALA A 333 12.15 -24.93 3.96
CA ALA A 333 10.83 -25.56 3.99
C ALA A 333 9.65 -24.55 4.04
N GLU A 334 9.91 -23.28 4.36
CA GLU A 334 8.87 -22.24 4.48
C GLU A 334 8.55 -21.58 3.12
N PHE A 335 9.35 -21.84 2.07
CA PHE A 335 9.18 -21.26 0.73
C PHE A 335 9.44 -22.28 -0.38
N THR A 336 8.90 -22.01 -1.58
CA THR A 336 9.26 -22.78 -2.78
C THR A 336 10.29 -22.02 -3.63
N VAL A 337 11.12 -22.77 -4.38
CA VAL A 337 12.36 -22.29 -5.05
C VAL A 337 12.13 -21.26 -6.18
N LYS A 338 10.93 -20.68 -6.33
CA LYS A 338 10.57 -19.74 -7.40
C LYS A 338 9.74 -18.53 -6.95
N ASP A 339 9.65 -18.27 -5.65
CA ASP A 339 8.79 -17.21 -5.14
C ASP A 339 9.43 -15.83 -5.26
N ILE A 340 8.66 -14.84 -5.69
CA ILE A 340 9.07 -13.43 -5.75
C ILE A 340 8.54 -12.73 -4.50
N ILE A 341 9.43 -12.06 -3.77
CA ILE A 341 9.06 -11.28 -2.59
C ILE A 341 9.30 -9.80 -2.86
N GLY A 342 8.23 -9.01 -2.81
CA GLY A 342 8.30 -7.55 -2.86
C GLY A 342 8.43 -6.97 -1.45
N VAL A 343 9.28 -5.96 -1.28
CA VAL A 343 9.44 -5.21 -0.02
C VAL A 343 9.11 -3.75 -0.29
N PHE A 344 8.11 -3.21 0.41
CA PHE A 344 7.64 -1.85 0.25
C PHE A 344 7.73 -1.10 1.57
N PRO A 345 8.72 -0.22 1.75
CA PRO A 345 8.75 0.70 2.87
C PRO A 345 7.50 1.60 2.85
N ALA A 346 6.80 1.70 3.97
CA ALA A 346 5.58 2.48 4.05
C ALA A 346 5.38 3.08 5.43
N THR A 347 4.80 4.28 5.48
CA THR A 347 4.13 4.75 6.68
C THR A 347 2.74 4.16 6.75
N ARG A 348 2.37 3.66 7.92
CA ARG A 348 1.03 3.12 8.15
C ARG A 348 0.18 4.18 8.82
N VAL A 349 -1.07 4.28 8.37
CA VAL A 349 -2.07 5.05 9.09
C VAL A 349 -2.59 4.11 10.17
N GLN A 350 -1.88 4.01 11.29
CA GLN A 350 -2.18 3.22 12.50
C GLN A 350 -2.72 1.78 12.27
N SER A 351 -1.85 0.78 12.35
CA SER A 351 -2.29 -0.62 12.31
C SER A 351 -3.15 -0.99 13.52
N GLY A 352 -4.01 -2.01 13.39
CA GLY A 352 -4.97 -2.37 14.42
C GLY A 352 -4.43 -3.29 15.49
N ASP A 353 -4.72 -2.97 16.75
CA ASP A 353 -4.27 -3.77 17.89
C ASP A 353 -4.85 -5.18 17.80
N TYR A 354 -4.03 -6.18 18.10
CA TYR A 354 -4.53 -7.54 18.22
C TYR A 354 -5.60 -7.58 19.31
N ASN A 355 -6.83 -7.88 18.90
CA ASN A 355 -7.98 -7.95 19.78
C ASN A 355 -8.68 -9.31 19.64
N PRO A 356 -8.53 -10.21 20.63
CA PRO A 356 -9.14 -11.54 20.58
C PRO A 356 -10.68 -11.49 20.60
N VAL A 357 -11.29 -10.36 20.97
CA VAL A 357 -12.74 -10.13 20.85
C VAL A 357 -13.21 -10.30 19.40
N GLY A 358 -12.36 -9.94 18.43
CA GLY A 358 -12.65 -10.18 17.01
C GLY A 358 -12.90 -11.66 16.68
N LEU A 359 -12.23 -12.60 17.36
CA LEU A 359 -12.44 -14.06 17.21
C LEU A 359 -13.71 -14.53 17.93
N LEU A 360 -14.00 -13.95 19.09
CA LEU A 360 -15.14 -14.33 19.92
C LEU A 360 -16.46 -13.88 19.30
N LEU A 361 -16.48 -12.69 18.68
CA LEU A 361 -17.65 -12.13 18.00
C LEU A 361 -17.83 -12.63 16.56
N SER A 362 -16.77 -13.14 15.93
CA SER A 362 -16.89 -13.95 14.71
C SER A 362 -17.41 -15.35 15.05
N TYR A 363 -18.61 -15.42 15.63
CA TYR A 363 -19.24 -16.65 16.15
C TYR A 363 -19.53 -17.70 15.06
N THR A 364 -19.31 -17.38 13.78
CA THR A 364 -19.25 -18.36 12.70
C THR A 364 -17.96 -18.15 11.91
N GLN A 365 -17.15 -19.19 11.76
CA GLN A 365 -15.90 -19.18 10.95
C GLN A 365 -16.12 -18.72 9.48
N THR A 366 -17.38 -18.54 9.07
CA THR A 366 -17.82 -18.18 7.72
C THR A 366 -17.72 -16.68 7.43
N VAL A 367 -17.63 -15.79 8.43
CA VAL A 367 -17.59 -14.33 8.24
C VAL A 367 -16.34 -13.77 8.96
N GLY A 368 -15.38 -13.23 8.19
CA GLY A 368 -13.99 -12.97 8.63
C GLY A 368 -13.75 -11.83 9.61
N GLY A 369 -14.74 -11.46 10.41
CA GLY A 369 -14.67 -10.35 11.35
C GLY A 369 -16.05 -9.80 11.71
N VAL A 370 -16.04 -8.62 12.34
CA VAL A 370 -17.22 -7.86 12.72
C VAL A 370 -16.97 -6.35 12.56
N ILE A 371 -17.99 -5.54 12.29
CA ILE A 371 -17.90 -4.08 12.33
C ILE A 371 -18.53 -3.59 13.63
N ILE A 372 -17.83 -2.76 14.39
CA ILE A 372 -18.36 -2.16 15.62
C ILE A 372 -19.27 -0.98 15.26
N ASP A 373 -20.31 -0.74 16.07
CA ASP A 373 -21.22 0.40 15.97
C ASP A 373 -20.56 1.75 16.35
N VAL A 374 -19.48 2.11 15.65
CA VAL A 374 -18.76 3.38 15.81
C VAL A 374 -18.71 4.11 14.47
N GLY A 375 -18.99 5.42 14.50
CA GLY A 375 -19.01 6.27 13.32
C GLY A 375 -20.16 5.90 12.38
N ASP A 376 -19.82 5.57 11.13
CA ASP A 376 -20.74 5.19 10.06
C ASP A 376 -20.64 3.70 9.72
N ARG A 377 -20.24 2.89 10.71
CA ARG A 377 -20.09 1.43 10.59
C ARG A 377 -19.25 1.03 9.38
N TYR A 378 -18.26 1.84 9.01
CA TYR A 378 -17.34 1.53 7.91
C TYR A 378 -18.05 1.14 6.60
N ARG A 379 -19.24 1.68 6.35
CA ARG A 379 -20.09 1.27 5.21
C ARG A 379 -19.52 1.73 3.88
N VAL A 380 -19.79 0.95 2.84
CA VAL A 380 -19.44 1.29 1.46
C VAL A 380 -20.60 2.07 0.86
N VAL A 381 -20.34 3.31 0.44
CA VAL A 381 -21.29 4.12 -0.33
C VAL A 381 -20.73 4.38 -1.73
N PRO A 382 -21.58 4.63 -2.74
CA PRO A 382 -21.10 4.97 -4.06
C PRO A 382 -20.40 6.33 -4.10
N ASN A 383 -19.44 6.44 -5.01
CA ASN A 383 -18.83 7.70 -5.42
C ASN A 383 -18.91 7.83 -6.95
N PHE A 384 -18.38 8.91 -7.54
CA PHE A 384 -18.48 9.17 -8.97
C PHE A 384 -17.76 8.09 -9.80
N GLY A 385 -18.42 7.63 -10.85
CA GLY A 385 -17.87 6.63 -11.76
C GLY A 385 -17.62 5.28 -11.10
N LEU A 386 -16.50 4.63 -11.47
CA LEU A 386 -16.07 3.32 -10.96
C LEU A 386 -15.32 3.43 -9.62
N SER A 387 -15.87 4.22 -8.70
CA SER A 387 -15.31 4.46 -7.38
C SER A 387 -16.37 4.38 -6.27
N TYR A 388 -15.91 4.15 -5.05
CA TYR A 388 -16.74 4.09 -3.85
C TYR A 388 -16.01 4.74 -2.68
N ASP A 389 -16.78 5.17 -1.69
CA ASP A 389 -16.23 5.60 -0.42
C ASP A 389 -16.51 4.55 0.65
N VAL A 390 -15.52 4.31 1.48
CA VAL A 390 -15.71 3.65 2.77
C VAL A 390 -15.86 4.73 3.81
N LEU A 391 -16.99 4.75 4.50
CA LEU A 391 -17.31 5.74 5.52
C LEU A 391 -16.48 5.51 6.80
N ARG A 392 -16.56 6.47 7.72
CA ARG A 392 -15.85 6.42 9.00
C ARG A 392 -16.27 5.20 9.82
N GLY A 393 -15.36 4.57 10.56
CA GLY A 393 -15.71 3.53 11.51
C GLY A 393 -14.54 2.61 11.91
N ILE A 394 -14.87 1.54 12.62
CA ILE A 394 -13.91 0.57 13.17
C ILE A 394 -14.26 -0.86 12.71
N PRO A 395 -13.46 -1.47 11.82
CA PRO A 395 -13.62 -2.87 11.45
C PRO A 395 -12.75 -3.79 12.34
N LEU A 396 -13.35 -4.79 12.99
CA LEU A 396 -12.63 -5.87 13.66
C LEU A 396 -12.45 -7.05 12.70
N ILE A 397 -11.31 -7.17 12.03
CA ILE A 397 -11.07 -8.21 11.00
C ILE A 397 -9.96 -9.14 11.44
N GLY A 398 -10.17 -10.46 11.33
CA GLY A 398 -9.08 -11.44 11.52
C GLY A 398 -8.34 -11.33 12.86
N SER A 399 -9.04 -10.93 13.94
CA SER A 399 -8.49 -10.65 15.28
C SER A 399 -7.78 -9.30 15.45
N TYR A 400 -7.97 -8.33 14.56
CA TYR A 400 -7.36 -7.01 14.66
C TYR A 400 -8.40 -5.92 14.84
N ASN A 401 -8.06 -4.92 15.65
CA ASN A 401 -8.85 -3.74 15.94
C ASN A 401 -8.13 -2.46 15.50
N PRO A 402 -8.14 -2.14 14.19
CA PRO A 402 -7.70 -0.83 13.71
C PRO A 402 -8.38 0.28 14.50
N PRO A 403 -7.65 1.35 14.87
CA PRO A 403 -8.32 2.54 15.36
C PRO A 403 -9.26 3.06 14.28
N GLU A 404 -10.23 3.87 14.72
CA GLU A 404 -11.23 4.43 13.84
C GLU A 404 -10.62 5.11 12.62
N LYS A 405 -11.02 4.67 11.43
CA LYS A 405 -10.54 5.28 10.19
C LYS A 405 -11.50 6.37 9.75
N PRO A 406 -10.99 7.48 9.18
CA PRO A 406 -11.82 8.47 8.51
C PRO A 406 -12.44 7.89 7.23
N ARG A 407 -13.39 8.63 6.65
CA ARG A 407 -13.91 8.36 5.30
C ARG A 407 -12.77 8.35 4.28
N ARG A 408 -12.74 7.36 3.40
CA ARG A 408 -11.71 7.18 2.36
C ARG A 408 -12.33 6.76 1.04
N THR A 409 -11.78 7.25 -0.06
CA THR A 409 -12.22 6.94 -1.42
C THR A 409 -11.33 5.88 -2.05
N PHE A 410 -11.95 4.91 -2.72
CA PHE A 410 -11.29 3.80 -3.41
C PHE A 410 -11.84 3.69 -4.84
N GLY A 411 -11.01 3.16 -5.75
CA GLY A 411 -11.36 2.95 -7.15
C GLY A 411 -11.10 1.51 -7.60
N ASN A 412 -10.89 1.33 -8.91
CA ASN A 412 -10.59 0.05 -9.57
C ASN A 412 -11.76 -0.94 -9.68
N LEU A 413 -13.01 -0.48 -9.50
CA LEU A 413 -14.14 -1.27 -9.93
C LEU A 413 -14.06 -1.49 -11.44
N GLN A 414 -14.26 -2.72 -11.88
CA GLN A 414 -14.34 -3.06 -13.29
C GLN A 414 -15.71 -2.61 -13.83
N PRO A 415 -15.76 -2.04 -15.05
CA PRO A 415 -17.02 -1.68 -15.67
C PRO A 415 -17.84 -2.93 -16.02
N ASN A 416 -19.16 -2.80 -15.97
CA ASN A 416 -20.11 -3.83 -16.39
C ASN A 416 -19.88 -5.21 -15.73
N LEU A 417 -19.54 -5.22 -14.44
CA LEU A 417 -19.24 -6.44 -13.68
C LEU A 417 -20.06 -6.48 -12.39
N ALA A 418 -20.84 -7.54 -12.25
CA ALA A 418 -21.61 -7.83 -11.04
C ALA A 418 -20.75 -8.52 -9.98
N GLY A 419 -21.08 -8.30 -8.70
CA GLY A 419 -20.59 -9.13 -7.60
C GLY A 419 -19.14 -8.89 -7.18
N GLN A 420 -18.56 -7.74 -7.53
CA GLN A 420 -17.21 -7.35 -7.12
C GLN A 420 -17.15 -7.20 -5.59
N LYS A 421 -16.06 -7.65 -4.96
CA LYS A 421 -15.96 -7.69 -3.50
C LYS A 421 -15.09 -6.55 -3.01
N VAL A 422 -15.63 -5.72 -2.12
CA VAL A 422 -14.84 -4.77 -1.34
C VAL A 422 -14.33 -5.50 -0.11
N VAL A 423 -13.02 -5.72 -0.04
CA VAL A 423 -12.37 -6.52 0.99
C VAL A 423 -11.63 -5.62 1.96
N ILE A 424 -11.66 -5.96 3.26
CA ILE A 424 -10.87 -5.36 4.31
C ILE A 424 -9.93 -6.43 4.88
N ASN A 425 -8.66 -6.11 5.12
CA ASN A 425 -7.74 -7.01 5.82
C ASN A 425 -7.56 -6.61 7.30
N GLY A 426 -6.84 -7.43 8.06
CA GLY A 426 -6.49 -7.16 9.47
C GLY A 426 -5.73 -5.85 9.71
N ASN A 427 -5.10 -5.26 8.69
CA ASN A 427 -4.43 -3.95 8.81
C ASN A 427 -5.40 -2.77 8.63
N GLY A 428 -6.66 -3.01 8.27
CA GLY A 428 -7.62 -1.97 7.92
C GLY A 428 -7.46 -1.42 6.51
N ASP A 429 -6.66 -2.09 5.66
CA ASP A 429 -6.57 -1.78 4.24
C ASP A 429 -7.86 -2.20 3.54
N VAL A 430 -8.23 -1.47 2.50
CA VAL A 430 -9.40 -1.77 1.67
C VAL A 430 -8.98 -1.91 0.22
N PHE A 431 -9.46 -2.95 -0.44
CA PHE A 431 -9.20 -3.21 -1.86
C PHE A 431 -10.42 -3.89 -2.51
N THR A 432 -10.45 -3.85 -3.84
CA THR A 432 -11.52 -4.47 -4.65
C THR A 432 -11.01 -5.74 -5.29
N GLU A 433 -11.82 -6.80 -5.22
CA GLU A 433 -11.52 -8.11 -5.78
C GLU A 433 -12.62 -8.61 -6.70
N SER A 434 -12.27 -9.58 -7.53
CA SER A 434 -13.19 -10.19 -8.48
C SER A 434 -14.33 -10.94 -7.77
N PRO A 435 -15.46 -11.22 -8.46
CA PRO A 435 -16.56 -11.98 -7.88
C PRO A 435 -16.16 -13.39 -7.44
N SER A 436 -15.21 -14.00 -8.14
CA SER A 436 -14.69 -15.34 -7.83
C SER A 436 -13.67 -15.37 -6.69
N TYR A 437 -13.27 -14.22 -6.15
CA TYR A 437 -12.26 -14.15 -5.10
C TYR A 437 -12.72 -14.82 -3.80
N THR A 438 -11.85 -15.64 -3.24
CA THR A 438 -12.05 -16.29 -1.93
C THR A 438 -11.12 -15.62 -0.92
N ARG A 439 -11.70 -14.99 0.08
CA ARG A 439 -10.98 -14.33 1.18
C ARG A 439 -10.19 -15.33 2.01
N THR A 440 -9.09 -14.87 2.60
CA THR A 440 -8.34 -15.59 3.63
C THR A 440 -8.94 -15.35 5.03
N SER A 441 -8.37 -15.98 6.06
CA SER A 441 -8.85 -15.86 7.44
C SER A 441 -8.61 -14.48 8.07
N SER A 442 -7.69 -13.67 7.51
CA SER A 442 -7.41 -12.30 7.97
C SER A 442 -8.12 -11.22 7.16
N GLU A 443 -9.08 -11.62 6.34
CA GLU A 443 -9.83 -10.74 5.46
C GLU A 443 -11.34 -10.92 5.67
N GLY A 444 -12.06 -9.80 5.57
CA GLY A 444 -13.51 -9.72 5.58
C GLY A 444 -14.02 -9.04 4.32
N ILE A 445 -15.11 -9.55 3.74
CA ILE A 445 -15.81 -8.86 2.64
C ILE A 445 -16.68 -7.79 3.28
N ARG A 446 -16.40 -6.51 3.06
CA ARG A 446 -17.24 -5.45 3.61
C ARG A 446 -18.55 -5.27 2.87
N ALA A 447 -18.47 -5.29 1.54
CA ALA A 447 -19.61 -5.10 0.66
C ALA A 447 -19.40 -5.86 -0.66
N ILE A 448 -20.50 -6.18 -1.32
CA ILE A 448 -20.55 -6.69 -2.69
C ILE A 448 -21.14 -5.59 -3.58
N VAL A 449 -20.44 -5.25 -4.66
CA VAL A 449 -20.74 -4.13 -5.54
C VAL A 449 -20.96 -4.62 -6.96
N SER A 450 -21.95 -4.06 -7.65
CA SER A 450 -22.19 -4.27 -9.07
C SER A 450 -22.06 -2.97 -9.86
N THR A 451 -21.57 -3.07 -11.08
CA THR A 451 -21.47 -1.98 -12.06
C THR A 451 -22.16 -2.34 -13.37
N LEU A 452 -23.14 -3.25 -13.36
CA LEU A 452 -23.85 -3.68 -14.57
C LEU A 452 -24.51 -2.52 -15.30
N ALA A 453 -24.39 -2.48 -16.64
CA ALA A 453 -25.21 -1.63 -17.47
C ALA A 453 -26.67 -2.09 -17.46
N GLY A 454 -27.61 -1.15 -17.54
CA GLY A 454 -29.04 -1.47 -17.51
C GLY A 454 -29.92 -0.27 -17.26
N GLU A 455 -31.18 -0.54 -16.98
CA GLU A 455 -32.22 0.48 -16.77
C GLU A 455 -32.95 0.19 -15.46
N SER A 456 -33.24 1.22 -14.66
CA SER A 456 -34.02 1.07 -13.43
C SER A 456 -35.49 0.80 -13.73
N SER A 457 -36.22 0.24 -12.77
CA SER A 457 -37.68 0.22 -12.83
C SER A 457 -38.24 1.65 -12.99
N PRO A 458 -39.22 1.88 -13.88
CA PRO A 458 -39.81 3.18 -14.12
C PRO A 458 -40.69 3.61 -12.94
N GLY A 459 -40.80 4.92 -12.75
CA GLY A 459 -41.65 5.50 -11.72
C GLY A 459 -43.15 5.40 -12.04
N GLY A 460 -43.98 5.85 -11.10
CA GLY A 460 -45.42 5.97 -11.32
C GLY A 460 -45.76 6.98 -12.42
N TRP A 461 -46.80 6.68 -13.21
CA TRP A 461 -47.32 7.59 -14.23
C TRP A 461 -47.84 8.90 -13.65
N SER A 462 -47.62 10.01 -14.35
CA SER A 462 -48.30 11.27 -14.10
C SER A 462 -49.81 11.19 -14.42
N GLY A 463 -50.54 12.25 -14.07
CA GLY A 463 -51.86 12.52 -14.67
C GLY A 463 -51.75 12.81 -16.18
N TYR A 464 -52.85 12.62 -16.90
CA TYR A 464 -52.95 13.01 -18.32
C TYR A 464 -53.06 14.54 -18.47
N VAL A 465 -52.29 15.10 -19.40
CA VAL A 465 -52.28 16.54 -19.73
C VAL A 465 -52.46 16.71 -21.23
N ALA A 466 -53.37 17.59 -21.65
CA ALA A 466 -53.61 17.89 -23.05
C ALA A 466 -52.38 18.54 -23.71
N ILE A 467 -51.90 17.97 -24.81
CA ILE A 467 -50.75 18.48 -25.59
C ILE A 467 -51.16 18.62 -27.04
N THR A 468 -50.84 19.78 -27.64
CA THR A 468 -51.18 20.12 -29.02
C THR A 468 -49.97 20.36 -29.93
N ALA A 469 -48.76 20.49 -29.37
CA ALA A 469 -47.53 20.75 -30.12
C ALA A 469 -46.33 19.95 -29.60
N GLY A 470 -45.88 20.19 -28.37
CA GLY A 470 -44.77 19.45 -27.75
C GLY A 470 -44.94 19.27 -26.25
N ALA A 471 -44.04 18.53 -25.62
CA ALA A 471 -44.07 18.26 -24.18
C ALA A 471 -42.85 18.87 -23.47
N THR A 472 -43.09 19.60 -22.39
CA THR A 472 -42.07 19.94 -21.39
C THR A 472 -42.26 19.03 -20.19
N LEU A 473 -41.17 18.44 -19.70
CA LEU A 473 -41.18 17.43 -18.67
C LEU A 473 -40.28 17.87 -17.53
N ILE A 474 -40.75 17.78 -16.29
CA ILE A 474 -39.93 18.03 -15.10
C ILE A 474 -39.81 16.70 -14.36
N LEU A 475 -38.60 16.17 -14.28
CA LEU A 475 -38.30 14.89 -13.66
C LEU A 475 -37.52 15.15 -12.37
N SER A 476 -38.03 14.65 -11.24
CA SER A 476 -37.44 14.87 -9.91
C SER A 476 -36.72 13.62 -9.43
N TYR A 477 -35.47 13.75 -9.02
CA TYR A 477 -34.66 12.63 -8.57
C TYR A 477 -33.86 13.04 -7.33
N PRO A 478 -33.62 12.11 -6.37
CA PRO A 478 -33.16 12.49 -5.05
C PRO A 478 -31.62 12.66 -5.04
N CYS A 479 -31.14 13.65 -5.77
CA CYS A 479 -29.74 14.07 -5.82
C CYS A 479 -29.67 15.57 -5.49
N THR A 480 -28.63 16.01 -4.77
CA THR A 480 -28.41 17.44 -4.53
C THR A 480 -27.62 18.07 -5.66
N VAL A 481 -27.58 19.41 -5.72
CA VAL A 481 -26.72 20.15 -6.66
C VAL A 481 -25.22 19.84 -6.51
N ASN A 482 -24.81 19.29 -5.36
CA ASN A 482 -23.43 18.89 -5.08
C ASN A 482 -23.16 17.41 -5.42
N GLY A 483 -24.12 16.71 -6.06
CA GLY A 483 -23.96 15.30 -6.45
C GLY A 483 -24.15 14.31 -5.31
N VAL A 484 -24.63 14.75 -4.14
CA VAL A 484 -24.98 13.84 -3.05
C VAL A 484 -26.30 13.15 -3.39
N GLY A 485 -26.24 11.85 -3.68
CA GLY A 485 -27.39 11.02 -3.99
C GLY A 485 -28.02 10.42 -2.73
N MET A 486 -29.33 10.24 -2.74
CA MET A 486 -30.06 9.51 -1.70
C MET A 486 -30.45 8.15 -2.23
N ILE A 487 -30.02 7.09 -1.55
CA ILE A 487 -30.42 5.72 -1.87
C ILE A 487 -31.91 5.57 -1.59
N ARG A 488 -32.64 4.90 -2.49
CA ARG A 488 -34.08 4.69 -2.37
C ARG A 488 -34.42 3.92 -1.09
N ALA A 489 -35.49 4.32 -0.40
CA ALA A 489 -35.88 3.72 0.87
C ALA A 489 -36.28 2.24 0.78
N ASN A 490 -36.67 1.76 -0.41
CA ASN A 490 -36.99 0.35 -0.64
C ASN A 490 -35.80 -0.46 -1.17
N TYR A 491 -34.57 0.06 -1.05
CA TYR A 491 -33.38 -0.67 -1.50
C TYR A 491 -33.06 -1.80 -0.51
N PRO A 492 -32.80 -3.04 -0.96
CA PRO A 492 -32.71 -4.23 -0.11
C PRO A 492 -31.34 -4.35 0.60
N ASP A 493 -30.90 -3.28 1.26
CA ASP A 493 -29.65 -3.22 1.99
C ASP A 493 -29.74 -2.28 3.20
N VAL A 494 -28.95 -2.57 4.25
CA VAL A 494 -28.90 -1.79 5.51
C VAL A 494 -28.50 -0.33 5.31
N ILE A 495 -27.94 0.03 4.15
CA ILE A 495 -27.61 1.41 3.80
C ILE A 495 -28.85 2.27 3.50
N ALA A 496 -30.00 1.65 3.19
CA ALA A 496 -31.23 2.35 2.81
C ALA A 496 -31.96 2.99 4.00
N ASP A 497 -31.89 2.34 5.17
CA ASP A 497 -32.66 2.69 6.36
C ASP A 497 -31.88 3.51 7.41
N ASP A 498 -30.62 3.86 7.12
CA ASP A 498 -29.71 4.43 8.13
C ASP A 498 -29.16 5.82 7.74
N ILE A 499 -28.34 6.40 8.62
CA ILE A 499 -27.62 7.66 8.48
C ILE A 499 -26.71 7.72 7.23
N SER A 500 -26.36 6.57 6.65
CA SER A 500 -25.49 6.46 5.47
C SER A 500 -26.21 6.69 4.14
N LYS A 501 -27.55 6.68 4.11
CA LYS A 501 -28.36 6.74 2.87
C LYS A 501 -28.15 7.98 2.01
N ASN A 502 -27.67 9.08 2.60
CA ASN A 502 -27.41 10.36 1.93
C ASN A 502 -25.92 10.76 1.98
N LYS A 503 -25.02 9.78 2.13
CA LYS A 503 -23.58 10.04 2.20
C LYS A 503 -22.83 9.73 0.91
N GLY A 504 -23.45 9.04 -0.05
CA GLY A 504 -22.87 8.72 -1.35
C GLY A 504 -22.80 9.93 -2.28
N LEU A 505 -21.76 9.98 -3.11
CA LEU A 505 -21.57 10.98 -4.16
C LEU A 505 -21.88 10.34 -5.51
N PHE A 506 -23.14 10.35 -5.91
CA PHE A 506 -23.58 9.71 -7.14
C PHE A 506 -24.80 10.43 -7.71
N ASN A 507 -24.88 10.41 -9.04
CA ASN A 507 -25.99 10.94 -9.81
C ASN A 507 -26.36 9.95 -10.91
N PRO A 508 -27.64 9.92 -11.35
CA PRO A 508 -27.99 9.17 -12.54
C PRO A 508 -27.21 9.70 -13.75
N PHE A 509 -26.75 8.82 -14.63
CA PHE A 509 -26.04 9.21 -15.85
C PHE A 509 -27.00 9.79 -16.90
N SER A 510 -28.11 9.07 -17.14
CA SER A 510 -29.13 9.46 -18.11
C SER A 510 -30.49 8.90 -17.74
N VAL A 511 -31.54 9.35 -18.43
CA VAL A 511 -32.91 8.85 -18.25
C VAL A 511 -33.53 8.37 -19.56
N ASN A 512 -34.36 7.34 -19.47
CA ASN A 512 -35.34 7.01 -20.48
C ASN A 512 -36.69 7.59 -20.07
N ILE A 513 -37.34 8.31 -20.99
CA ILE A 513 -38.63 8.95 -20.76
C ILE A 513 -39.70 8.15 -21.50
N TYR A 514 -40.73 7.74 -20.77
CA TYR A 514 -41.90 7.05 -21.30
C TYR A 514 -43.07 8.02 -21.36
N LEU A 515 -43.62 8.20 -22.56
CA LEU A 515 -44.85 8.95 -22.75
C LEU A 515 -45.95 8.02 -23.24
N GLN A 516 -47.13 8.10 -22.62
CA GLN A 516 -48.32 7.39 -23.07
C GLN A 516 -49.39 8.37 -23.51
N ARG A 517 -49.94 8.14 -24.70
CA ARG A 517 -51.09 8.91 -25.21
C ARG A 517 -52.42 8.30 -24.75
N GLN A 518 -53.39 9.14 -24.42
CA GLN A 518 -54.66 8.72 -23.81
C GLN A 518 -55.59 7.96 -24.77
N ASP A 519 -55.59 8.34 -26.03
CA ASP A 519 -56.56 7.87 -27.03
C ASP A 519 -56.23 6.49 -27.61
N THR A 520 -54.95 6.13 -27.73
CA THR A 520 -54.55 4.79 -28.21
C THR A 520 -53.83 3.95 -27.15
N LEU A 521 -53.52 4.53 -25.99
CA LEU A 521 -52.71 3.92 -24.93
C LEU A 521 -51.29 3.52 -25.37
N GLU A 522 -50.84 3.95 -26.55
CA GLU A 522 -49.49 3.70 -27.07
C GLU A 522 -48.45 4.37 -26.17
N ILE A 523 -47.48 3.57 -25.72
CA ILE A 523 -46.32 4.03 -24.96
C ILE A 523 -45.13 4.16 -25.92
N ARG A 524 -44.44 5.30 -25.85
CA ARG A 524 -43.17 5.51 -26.53
C ARG A 524 -42.06 5.83 -25.54
N ARG A 525 -40.91 5.21 -25.75
CA ARG A 525 -39.66 5.46 -25.04
C ARG A 525 -38.79 6.43 -25.82
N PHE A 526 -38.29 7.45 -25.14
CA PHE A 526 -37.34 8.44 -25.64
C PHE A 526 -36.07 8.35 -24.81
N SER A 527 -34.91 8.17 -25.46
CA SER A 527 -33.61 7.95 -24.81
C SER A 527 -32.61 9.06 -25.14
N GLY A 528 -31.44 9.03 -24.49
CA GLY A 528 -30.34 9.96 -24.75
C GLY A 528 -30.39 11.27 -23.95
N PHE A 529 -31.22 11.33 -22.92
CA PHE A 529 -31.31 12.51 -22.04
C PHE A 529 -30.29 12.39 -20.90
N GLY A 530 -29.22 13.17 -20.98
CA GLY A 530 -28.23 13.29 -19.90
C GLY A 530 -28.80 13.99 -18.68
N VAL A 531 -28.46 13.48 -17.49
CA VAL A 531 -28.88 14.04 -16.20
C VAL A 531 -27.72 14.77 -15.56
N VAL A 532 -27.99 15.93 -14.94
CA VAL A 532 -27.01 16.68 -14.13
C VAL A 532 -27.34 16.59 -12.64
N ALA A 533 -26.37 16.88 -11.77
CA ALA A 533 -26.59 16.90 -10.33
C ALA A 533 -27.57 18.02 -9.93
N ALA A 534 -28.80 17.65 -9.53
CA ALA A 534 -29.87 18.52 -9.07
C ALA A 534 -31.00 17.67 -8.46
N SER A 535 -31.96 18.29 -7.78
CA SER A 535 -33.16 17.60 -7.27
C SER A 535 -34.21 17.36 -8.36
N SER A 536 -34.10 18.07 -9.48
CA SER A 536 -35.00 17.95 -10.63
C SER A 536 -34.36 18.57 -11.87
N GLN A 537 -34.73 18.08 -13.05
CA GLN A 537 -34.31 18.64 -14.33
C GLN A 537 -35.48 18.72 -15.30
N GLN A 538 -35.49 19.77 -16.13
CA GLN A 538 -36.47 19.96 -17.20
C GLN A 538 -35.93 19.39 -18.52
N PHE A 539 -36.79 18.64 -19.23
CA PHE A 539 -36.54 18.13 -20.58
C PHE A 539 -37.65 18.59 -21.53
N THR A 540 -37.36 18.63 -22.82
CA THR A 540 -38.35 18.97 -23.85
C THR A 540 -38.34 17.92 -24.94
N ILE A 541 -39.52 17.42 -25.29
CA ILE A 541 -39.72 16.50 -26.41
C ILE A 541 -40.63 17.21 -27.42
N SER A 542 -40.07 17.56 -28.56
CA SER A 542 -40.76 18.29 -29.63
C SER A 542 -41.33 17.39 -30.72
N ASN A 543 -40.85 16.13 -30.82
CA ASN A 543 -41.27 15.20 -31.86
C ASN A 543 -41.76 13.86 -31.30
N TRP A 544 -43.06 13.56 -31.42
CA TRP A 544 -43.64 12.29 -30.96
C TRP A 544 -43.05 11.08 -31.68
N ALA A 545 -42.80 11.23 -32.98
CA ALA A 545 -42.27 10.15 -33.82
C ALA A 545 -40.81 9.79 -33.53
N ALA A 546 -40.09 10.62 -32.76
CA ALA A 546 -38.71 10.33 -32.35
C ALA A 546 -38.63 9.21 -31.28
N GLY A 547 -39.73 8.95 -30.59
CA GLY A 547 -39.82 7.87 -29.60
C GLY A 547 -40.09 6.52 -30.24
N VAL A 548 -39.58 5.46 -29.64
CA VAL A 548 -39.77 4.07 -30.06
C VAL A 548 -40.91 3.45 -29.27
N VAL A 549 -41.85 2.76 -29.94
CA VAL A 549 -42.94 2.03 -29.26
C VAL A 549 -42.32 0.98 -28.34
N SER A 550 -42.71 1.00 -27.06
CA SER A 550 -42.07 0.19 -26.01
C SER A 550 -43.05 -0.11 -24.89
N ASP A 551 -42.86 -1.24 -24.23
CA ASP A 551 -43.44 -1.51 -22.91
C ASP A 551 -42.56 -0.90 -21.80
N LEU A 552 -43.09 -0.89 -20.56
CA LEU A 552 -42.33 -0.56 -19.37
C LEU A 552 -41.43 -1.75 -18.97
N LEU A 553 -40.16 -1.47 -18.69
CA LEU A 553 -39.18 -2.47 -18.26
C LEU A 553 -38.99 -2.39 -16.74
N PHE A 554 -39.20 -3.48 -16.02
CA PHE A 554 -38.95 -3.54 -14.57
C PHE A 554 -37.64 -4.25 -14.30
N ALA A 555 -36.77 -3.60 -13.54
CA ALA A 555 -35.51 -4.15 -13.09
C ALA A 555 -35.69 -4.93 -11.78
N ASP A 556 -34.68 -5.73 -11.44
CA ASP A 556 -34.62 -6.41 -10.14
C ASP A 556 -34.57 -5.41 -8.98
N ASP A 557 -35.04 -5.85 -7.81
CA ASP A 557 -35.19 -5.00 -6.62
C ASP A 557 -33.85 -4.52 -6.03
N ASP A 558 -32.73 -5.14 -6.40
CA ASP A 558 -31.38 -4.72 -6.02
C ASP A 558 -30.68 -3.88 -7.10
N PHE A 559 -31.30 -3.70 -8.27
CA PHE A 559 -30.78 -2.88 -9.36
C PHE A 559 -31.23 -1.41 -9.23
N SER A 560 -30.26 -0.51 -9.41
CA SER A 560 -30.37 0.95 -9.28
C SER A 560 -30.55 1.42 -7.83
N LEU A 561 -29.65 2.32 -7.42
CA LEU A 561 -29.71 2.97 -6.11
C LEU A 561 -30.78 4.06 -6.05
N PHE A 562 -31.21 4.57 -7.21
CA PHE A 562 -32.31 5.51 -7.32
C PHE A 562 -33.65 4.82 -7.61
N ALA A 563 -34.73 5.44 -7.13
CA ALA A 563 -36.10 5.20 -7.57
C ALA A 563 -36.62 6.45 -8.29
N PRO A 564 -37.13 6.35 -9.52
CA PRO A 564 -37.76 7.47 -10.18
C PRO A 564 -39.02 7.91 -9.41
N LEU A 565 -39.13 9.20 -9.11
CA LEU A 565 -40.36 9.80 -8.57
C LEU A 565 -41.37 10.04 -9.70
N THR A 566 -42.60 10.44 -9.38
CA THR A 566 -43.59 10.84 -10.40
C THR A 566 -43.12 12.08 -11.16
N GLY A 567 -43.04 11.99 -12.48
CA GLY A 567 -42.71 13.13 -13.35
C GLY A 567 -43.89 14.07 -13.54
N ALA A 568 -43.61 15.33 -13.90
CA ALA A 568 -44.61 16.30 -14.34
C ALA A 568 -44.49 16.54 -15.85
N ILE A 569 -45.64 16.76 -16.49
CA ILE A 569 -45.74 17.05 -17.92
C ILE A 569 -46.56 18.32 -18.14
N ALA A 570 -46.11 19.17 -19.06
CA ALA A 570 -46.77 20.40 -19.45
C ALA A 570 -46.70 20.60 -20.98
N PRO A 571 -47.63 21.34 -21.59
CA PRO A 571 -47.56 21.67 -23.00
C PRO A 571 -46.34 22.55 -23.30
N ALA A 572 -45.66 22.27 -24.41
CA ALA A 572 -44.66 23.15 -25.02
C ALA A 572 -45.27 23.88 -26.22
N ILE A 573 -44.75 25.09 -26.51
CA ILE A 573 -45.25 25.96 -27.58
C ILE A 573 -44.82 25.54 -29.00
N THR A 574 -43.89 24.58 -29.11
CA THR A 574 -43.35 24.09 -30.39
C THR A 574 -43.28 22.57 -30.40
N GLY A 575 -43.60 21.95 -31.55
CA GLY A 575 -43.46 20.51 -31.77
C GLY A 575 -44.48 19.97 -32.78
N ASN A 576 -44.51 18.65 -32.97
CA ASN A 576 -45.41 17.97 -33.91
C ASN A 576 -46.25 16.84 -33.25
N PHE A 577 -46.50 16.93 -31.95
CA PHE A 577 -47.30 15.94 -31.22
C PHE A 577 -48.74 15.90 -31.77
N PRO A 578 -49.32 14.68 -31.94
CA PRO A 578 -50.75 14.54 -32.11
C PRO A 578 -51.53 15.23 -30.98
N SER A 579 -52.62 15.91 -31.34
CA SER A 579 -53.46 16.60 -30.35
C SER A 579 -54.27 15.59 -29.52
N THR A 580 -53.80 15.28 -28.32
CA THR A 580 -54.43 14.38 -27.34
C THR A 580 -53.85 14.65 -25.95
N SER A 581 -54.26 13.91 -24.93
CA SER A 581 -53.60 13.99 -23.62
C SER A 581 -52.49 12.97 -23.47
N TYR A 582 -51.44 13.34 -22.76
CA TYR A 582 -50.27 12.49 -22.50
C TYR A 582 -49.99 12.42 -21.01
N ARG A 583 -49.44 11.29 -20.58
CA ARG A 583 -48.84 11.12 -19.25
C ARG A 583 -47.41 10.63 -19.36
N VAL A 584 -46.59 10.94 -18.36
CA VAL A 584 -45.16 10.63 -18.34
C VAL A 584 -44.80 9.67 -17.20
N SER A 585 -43.86 8.78 -17.49
CA SER A 585 -43.04 8.04 -16.53
C SER A 585 -41.59 8.07 -17.03
N TYR A 586 -40.62 7.73 -16.19
CA TYR A 586 -39.22 7.67 -16.59
C TYR A 586 -38.45 6.69 -15.70
N SER A 587 -37.28 6.30 -16.18
CA SER A 587 -36.32 5.41 -15.53
C SER A 587 -34.90 5.98 -15.68
N PHE A 588 -33.99 5.54 -14.83
CA PHE A 588 -32.58 5.87 -14.93
C PHE A 588 -31.84 4.82 -15.74
N VAL A 589 -30.91 5.26 -16.57
CA VAL A 589 -30.10 4.40 -17.43
C VAL A 589 -28.65 4.46 -16.96
N TYR A 590 -28.06 3.28 -16.87
CA TYR A 590 -26.69 3.04 -16.47
C TYR A 590 -25.93 2.40 -17.64
N ASP A 591 -24.78 2.97 -17.99
CA ASP A 591 -23.89 2.50 -19.09
C ASP A 591 -22.83 1.48 -18.63
N GLY A 592 -22.78 1.18 -17.33
CA GLY A 592 -21.84 0.25 -16.72
C GLY A 592 -20.56 0.89 -16.16
N ASN A 593 -20.45 2.23 -16.20
CA ASN A 593 -19.31 2.99 -15.66
C ASN A 593 -19.57 3.59 -14.27
N GLN A 594 -20.58 3.09 -13.57
CA GLN A 594 -20.92 3.49 -12.21
C GLN A 594 -21.50 2.32 -11.43
N ILE A 595 -21.54 2.47 -10.12
CA ILE A 595 -22.16 1.49 -9.23
C ILE A 595 -23.68 1.46 -9.44
N THR A 596 -24.21 0.27 -9.66
CA THR A 596 -25.64 0.02 -9.86
C THR A 596 -26.27 -0.76 -8.72
N SER A 597 -25.47 -1.51 -7.95
CA SER A 597 -25.92 -2.12 -6.70
C SER A 597 -24.78 -2.24 -5.67
N ILE A 598 -25.13 -2.21 -4.39
CA ILE A 598 -24.25 -2.45 -3.24
C ILE A 598 -25.02 -3.32 -2.25
N SER A 599 -24.38 -4.33 -1.68
CA SER A 599 -24.92 -5.13 -0.59
C SER A 599 -23.90 -5.31 0.53
N HIS A 600 -24.33 -5.09 1.76
CA HIS A 600 -23.64 -5.40 3.02
C HIS A 600 -24.28 -6.61 3.72
N ALA A 601 -25.14 -7.37 3.03
CA ALA A 601 -25.81 -8.52 3.60
C ALA A 601 -24.78 -9.55 4.11
N SER A 602 -24.94 -9.92 5.38
CA SER A 602 -24.13 -10.92 6.07
C SER A 602 -24.95 -12.20 6.26
N PRO A 603 -24.44 -13.38 5.85
CA PRO A 603 -23.23 -13.62 5.04
C PRO A 603 -23.41 -13.26 3.55
N PRO A 604 -22.33 -13.06 2.76
CA PRO A 604 -20.91 -13.27 3.11
C PRO A 604 -20.20 -12.00 3.62
N CYS A 605 -20.89 -10.86 3.68
CA CYS A 605 -20.28 -9.63 4.18
C CYS A 605 -20.02 -9.69 5.68
N VAL A 606 -19.09 -8.88 6.17
CA VAL A 606 -18.79 -8.73 7.59
C VAL A 606 -20.03 -8.26 8.34
N TYR A 607 -20.37 -8.95 9.42
CA TYR A 607 -21.52 -8.62 10.27
C TYR A 607 -21.33 -7.26 10.96
N GLU A 608 -22.39 -6.45 11.04
CA GLU A 608 -22.42 -5.23 11.84
C GLU A 608 -22.93 -5.58 13.25
N PHE A 609 -22.08 -5.42 14.25
CA PHE A 609 -22.46 -5.59 15.65
C PHE A 609 -23.22 -4.36 16.12
N GLU A 610 -24.39 -4.56 16.72
CA GLU A 610 -25.18 -3.47 17.30
C GLU A 610 -24.74 -3.21 18.75
N GLY A 611 -24.45 -1.95 19.08
CA GLY A 611 -24.04 -1.50 20.41
C GLY A 611 -22.53 -1.30 20.60
N GLU A 612 -22.17 -0.69 21.72
CA GLU A 612 -20.78 -0.52 22.13
C GLU A 612 -20.23 -1.82 22.74
N LEU A 613 -18.95 -2.12 22.53
CA LEU A 613 -18.25 -3.21 23.20
C LEU A 613 -17.95 -2.83 24.65
N GLU A 614 -18.98 -2.53 25.44
CA GLU A 614 -18.81 -2.35 26.87
C GLU A 614 -18.56 -3.72 27.52
N PRO A 615 -17.57 -3.85 28.41
CA PRO A 615 -17.43 -5.05 29.21
C PRO A 615 -18.70 -5.22 30.03
N GLY A 616 -19.37 -6.37 29.90
CA GLY A 616 -20.59 -6.63 30.64
C GLY A 616 -20.37 -6.46 32.14
N THR A 617 -21.26 -5.74 32.81
CA THR A 617 -21.20 -5.54 34.25
C THR A 617 -21.62 -6.81 34.97
N ILE A 618 -20.81 -7.26 35.94
CA ILE A 618 -21.19 -8.32 36.87
C ILE A 618 -21.57 -7.66 38.17
N GLU A 619 -22.83 -7.82 38.55
CA GLU A 619 -23.33 -7.38 39.85
C GLU A 619 -23.75 -8.61 40.66
N VAL A 620 -23.31 -8.66 41.92
CA VAL A 620 -23.70 -9.71 42.84
C VAL A 620 -24.85 -9.17 43.69
N ASN A 621 -25.97 -9.89 43.71
CA ASN A 621 -27.09 -9.56 44.59
C ASN A 621 -26.60 -9.59 46.06
N PRO A 622 -26.69 -8.47 46.81
CA PRO A 622 -26.26 -8.46 48.20
C PRO A 622 -27.13 -9.36 49.10
N ALA A 623 -28.33 -9.75 48.65
CA ALA A 623 -29.18 -10.70 49.34
C ALA A 623 -28.82 -12.14 48.95
N ILE A 624 -28.39 -12.93 49.93
CA ILE A 624 -28.20 -14.37 49.81
C ILE A 624 -29.50 -15.07 50.21
N THR A 625 -29.95 -16.04 49.41
CA THR A 625 -31.11 -16.87 49.73
C THR A 625 -30.65 -18.08 50.55
N ILE A 626 -31.28 -18.33 51.70
CA ILE A 626 -31.02 -19.55 52.48
C ILE A 626 -31.90 -20.67 51.92
N LEU A 627 -31.30 -21.78 51.51
CA LEU A 627 -31.98 -22.98 51.03
C LEU A 627 -32.38 -23.87 52.21
N ASP A 628 -33.18 -24.91 51.95
CA ASP A 628 -33.47 -25.94 52.95
C ASP A 628 -32.25 -26.84 53.21
N GLU A 629 -32.21 -27.46 54.38
CA GLU A 629 -31.12 -28.38 54.75
C GLU A 629 -31.09 -29.59 53.81
N GLY A 630 -29.94 -29.83 53.16
CA GLY A 630 -29.74 -30.91 52.19
C GLY A 630 -29.87 -30.48 50.72
N GLU A 631 -30.34 -29.27 50.44
CA GLU A 631 -30.35 -28.71 49.08
C GLU A 631 -28.93 -28.26 48.67
N PRO A 632 -28.47 -28.53 47.42
CA PRO A 632 -27.16 -28.10 46.97
C PRO A 632 -27.11 -26.58 46.82
N PRO A 633 -25.95 -25.93 47.08
CA PRO A 633 -25.81 -24.51 46.81
C PRO A 633 -26.01 -24.22 45.33
N THR A 634 -26.68 -23.11 45.03
CA THR A 634 -26.98 -22.70 43.65
C THR A 634 -26.53 -21.27 43.39
N VAL A 635 -26.16 -21.00 42.14
CA VAL A 635 -25.91 -19.66 41.63
C VAL A 635 -26.83 -19.45 40.46
N ILE A 636 -27.68 -18.43 40.55
CA ILE A 636 -28.63 -18.07 39.50
C ILE A 636 -28.18 -16.74 38.91
N ASN A 637 -27.89 -16.73 37.61
CA ASN A 637 -27.75 -15.48 36.87
C ASN A 637 -29.15 -15.04 36.41
N ALA A 638 -29.69 -14.00 37.05
CA ALA A 638 -30.96 -13.37 36.66
C ALA A 638 -30.76 -12.16 35.73
N GLY A 639 -29.52 -11.94 35.28
CA GLY A 639 -29.12 -10.84 34.43
C GLY A 639 -29.46 -11.03 32.95
N THR A 640 -29.07 -10.03 32.16
CA THR A 640 -29.12 -10.06 30.70
C THR A 640 -27.76 -10.43 30.11
N ILE A 641 -27.67 -10.54 28.78
CA ILE A 641 -26.41 -10.80 28.07
C ILE A 641 -25.33 -9.72 28.30
N THR A 642 -25.73 -8.49 28.63
CA THR A 642 -24.81 -7.36 28.86
C THR A 642 -24.65 -7.01 30.34
N HIS A 643 -25.45 -7.60 31.23
CA HIS A 643 -25.38 -7.36 32.69
C HIS A 643 -25.70 -8.65 33.44
N ALA A 644 -24.69 -9.33 33.99
CA ALA A 644 -24.90 -10.52 34.80
C ALA A 644 -25.29 -10.12 36.22
N TYR A 645 -26.41 -10.66 36.72
CA TYR A 645 -26.89 -10.42 38.08
C TYR A 645 -26.90 -11.74 38.84
N LEU A 646 -25.83 -12.00 39.59
CA LEU A 646 -25.61 -13.28 40.26
C LEU A 646 -26.26 -13.28 41.64
N THR A 647 -27.21 -14.19 41.86
CA THR A 647 -27.78 -14.46 43.19
C THR A 647 -27.28 -15.79 43.69
N PHE A 648 -26.73 -15.78 44.89
CA PHE A 648 -26.20 -16.99 45.55
C PHE A 648 -27.23 -17.52 46.54
N ALA A 649 -27.39 -18.84 46.56
CA ALA A 649 -28.20 -19.52 47.56
C ALA A 649 -27.43 -20.68 48.19
N PHE A 650 -27.44 -20.76 49.52
CA PHE A 650 -26.70 -21.77 50.28
C PHE A 650 -27.63 -22.48 51.27
N PRO A 651 -27.50 -23.80 51.47
CA PRO A 651 -28.20 -24.48 52.56
C PRO A 651 -27.68 -23.95 53.92
N PRO A 652 -28.46 -24.10 55.01
CA PRO A 652 -28.06 -23.69 56.33
C PRO A 652 -26.86 -24.55 56.74
N ALA A 653 -25.79 -23.94 57.24
CA ALA A 653 -24.65 -24.70 57.74
C ALA A 653 -25.11 -25.59 58.91
N THR A 654 -24.88 -26.90 58.81
CA THR A 654 -25.11 -27.85 59.90
C THR A 654 -24.07 -27.64 60.99
N GLY A 655 -24.37 -26.70 61.90
CA GLY A 655 -23.59 -26.43 63.10
C GLY A 655 -22.85 -25.09 63.10
N GLY A 656 -23.57 -24.02 63.45
CA GLY A 656 -23.01 -22.70 63.76
C GLY A 656 -23.28 -21.68 62.66
N GLY A 657 -24.00 -20.61 63.00
CA GLY A 657 -24.40 -19.58 62.06
C GLY A 657 -23.23 -18.94 61.32
N VAL A 658 -23.36 -18.82 60.00
CA VAL A 658 -22.43 -18.05 59.17
C VAL A 658 -22.66 -16.57 59.49
N ASN A 659 -21.76 -15.96 60.25
CA ASN A 659 -21.79 -14.51 60.49
C ASN A 659 -20.92 -13.83 59.43
N PHE A 660 -21.57 -13.13 58.49
CA PHE A 660 -20.93 -12.50 57.33
C PHE A 660 -20.15 -11.22 57.67
N GLU A 661 -20.14 -10.76 58.93
CA GLU A 661 -19.33 -9.61 59.39
C GLU A 661 -17.81 -9.85 59.36
N ARG A 662 -17.34 -11.07 59.07
CA ARG A 662 -15.92 -11.46 59.14
C ARG A 662 -15.33 -12.07 57.87
N ILE A 663 -15.88 -11.73 56.70
CA ILE A 663 -15.26 -12.09 55.42
C ILE A 663 -14.04 -11.19 55.18
N LEU A 664 -12.89 -11.80 54.88
CA LEU A 664 -11.71 -11.08 54.41
C LEU A 664 -11.96 -10.55 53.01
N ILE A 665 -11.96 -9.23 52.89
CA ILE A 665 -12.06 -8.51 51.63
C ILE A 665 -10.69 -7.88 51.36
N ASP A 666 -10.15 -8.03 50.15
CA ASP A 666 -8.89 -7.39 49.77
C ASP A 666 -9.05 -5.86 49.64
N SER A 667 -7.95 -5.15 49.46
CA SER A 667 -7.95 -3.68 49.33
C SER A 667 -8.73 -3.15 48.12
N SER A 668 -9.16 -4.02 47.23
CA SER A 668 -9.94 -3.71 46.03
C SER A 668 -11.41 -4.11 46.18
N GLY A 669 -11.83 -4.66 47.33
CA GLY A 669 -13.21 -5.03 47.59
C GLY A 669 -13.56 -6.48 47.23
N ASN A 670 -12.60 -7.33 46.86
CA ASN A 670 -12.87 -8.73 46.49
C ASN A 670 -12.78 -9.68 47.68
N ILE A 671 -13.65 -10.69 47.70
CA ILE A 671 -13.64 -11.75 48.72
C ILE A 671 -12.40 -12.64 48.52
N VAL A 672 -11.61 -12.81 49.59
CA VAL A 672 -10.41 -13.66 49.55
C VAL A 672 -10.79 -15.13 49.75
N VAL A 673 -10.41 -15.97 48.79
CA VAL A 673 -10.64 -17.42 48.78
C VAL A 673 -9.29 -18.14 48.87
N SER A 674 -9.20 -19.19 49.69
CA SER A 674 -7.99 -20.01 49.81
C SER A 674 -7.70 -20.77 48.52
N SER A 675 -6.47 -21.29 48.39
CA SER A 675 -6.03 -22.13 47.26
C SER A 675 -6.91 -23.35 47.00
N ASP A 676 -7.72 -23.72 47.98
CA ASP A 676 -8.54 -24.92 47.99
C ASP A 676 -10.02 -24.58 47.70
N GLY A 677 -10.31 -23.31 47.38
CA GLY A 677 -11.65 -22.84 47.01
C GLY A 677 -12.54 -22.44 48.20
N ASN A 678 -12.00 -22.39 49.41
CA ASN A 678 -12.77 -22.00 50.60
C ASN A 678 -12.66 -20.50 50.88
N ILE A 679 -13.78 -19.82 51.15
CA ILE A 679 -13.76 -18.42 51.60
C ILE A 679 -13.03 -18.36 52.96
N ILE A 680 -12.06 -17.45 53.08
CA ILE A 680 -11.28 -17.30 54.31
C ILE A 680 -12.05 -16.38 55.28
N TYR A 681 -12.35 -16.91 56.48
CA TYR A 681 -12.97 -16.19 57.58
C TYR A 681 -11.92 -15.82 58.65
N ILE A 682 -12.11 -14.71 59.39
CA ILE A 682 -11.32 -14.38 60.60
C ILE A 682 -12.02 -14.79 61.89
#